data_AF-A0A385SM61-F1
#
_entry.id   AF-A0A385SM61-F1
#
_cell.length_a   1.000
_cell.length_b   1.000
_cell.length_c   1.000
_cell.angle_alpha   90.00
_cell.angle_beta   90.00
_cell.angle_gamma   90.00
#
_symmetry.space_group_name_H-M   'P 1'
#
loop_
_entity.id
_entity.type
_entity.pdbx_description
1 polymer ?
#
loop_
_entity_poly.entity_id
_entity_poly.type
_entity_poly.pdbx_seq_one_letter_code
_entity_poly.pdbx_strand_id
1 'polypeptide(L)'
;MNDYSIENYETPFRDMQLPGEEDDKNFGRYRTAEHTVYPGEQHESQEAPGHDEFEQDFSDHFTSDMEADMGLDEAAYDQEFFADEIPTLYPYEKGYSPYALQAKKQWKRGTNDLRPEAWRGKIFGLVVHTTGGSLPGKAVGKNVYPTIAAIDTYFNSYGCHYINGWKGIAGGDLVQVANEDKLAWGVGFGDQLKSIKAKRFEADLPAILVKLWKARWPGYTDPVGLAPVTNVNLCYVHMECLPVVYYVNNKTIIDTQHPPMRKGLRFTKAQHDSIAVVAYDIAIRNNWPMDTKWWRTPRFLGHEDLTPINRKDPNGGWDPGGLRVQPYIDWEYIYSQIELIHSKGVGAILSSPIAVASEVAGAIKTHSALFQGVATGTPSTPPAPDVPPNAPLPVPQTSWGDAVRSNRYYGDKLGWSKYSYQINDFLLPYVGLQNVSLSEEKFAEAVYYWQKQKGFAAKDCDGIIGPNTWRVMSALIPGVTATPPKPTPTTPANWVTTLTPLLEKYRGDIPLYFLLGWISIESGGRIEVTTHLDERGYFQIHPDESKMLKIVDHKRLSTDREFSIQGGIQLVNYLRRISEGVANTLGFQKDSSLYWHVVKLHHWLPLGVKSIVQEMVSQSFKPTNWTAFREFVVANSEKIKQRIKAGNAKHLVWDPMQGINNVEKLFKEANRIVPQSVTNEVLSDDELEDFDFSSETYYETDKAMDEFESESYYYQGEDY
;
A
#
# COMPACT_ATOMS: atom_id res chain seq x y z
N MET A 1 37.84 54.18 -4.26
CA MET A 1 37.33 52.98 -4.96
C MET A 1 36.09 52.56 -4.21
N ASN A 2 34.95 52.69 -4.88
CA ASN A 2 33.67 53.01 -4.24
C ASN A 2 33.07 51.85 -3.44
N ASP A 3 32.68 52.20 -2.22
CA ASP A 3 31.71 51.50 -1.36
C ASP A 3 30.40 51.22 -2.10
N TYR A 4 29.87 50.02 -1.93
CA TYR A 4 28.44 49.76 -2.04
C TYR A 4 27.96 49.02 -0.79
N SER A 5 27.25 49.78 0.04
CA SER A 5 26.47 49.36 1.19
C SER A 5 25.35 48.42 0.79
N ILE A 6 25.18 47.35 1.55
CA ILE A 6 24.03 46.44 1.50
C ILE A 6 22.84 47.15 2.16
N GLU A 7 21.88 47.58 1.36
CA GLU A 7 20.58 48.06 1.85
C GLU A 7 19.69 46.86 2.24
N ASN A 8 19.28 46.85 3.51
CA ASN A 8 18.21 46.01 4.03
C ASN A 8 16.88 46.44 3.40
N TYR A 9 16.30 45.60 2.54
CA TYR A 9 14.91 45.73 2.12
C TYR A 9 14.05 44.73 2.88
N GLU A 10 13.35 45.23 3.89
CA GLU A 10 12.17 44.59 4.49
C GLU A 10 11.06 44.49 3.44
N THR A 11 10.62 43.28 3.14
CA THR A 11 9.40 43.05 2.35
C THR A 11 8.18 43.06 3.27
N PRO A 12 7.08 43.75 2.92
CA PRO A 12 5.87 43.74 3.73
C PRO A 12 5.08 42.46 3.42
N PHE A 13 5.17 41.45 4.29
CA PHE A 13 4.15 40.42 4.38
C PHE A 13 3.10 40.90 5.39
N ARG A 14 1.89 41.11 4.88
CA ARG A 14 0.74 41.58 5.64
C ARG A 14 0.32 40.48 6.62
N ASP A 15 0.29 40.84 7.90
CA ASP A 15 -0.20 39.99 9.00
C ASP A 15 -1.61 39.46 8.70
N MET A 16 -1.77 38.14 8.73
CA MET A 16 -3.07 37.51 8.98
C MET A 16 -3.30 37.54 10.48
N GLN A 17 -3.96 38.59 10.96
CA GLN A 17 -4.64 38.56 12.26
C GLN A 17 -5.87 37.66 12.11
N LEU A 18 -5.88 36.54 12.84
CA LEU A 18 -7.10 35.80 13.15
C LEU A 18 -7.94 36.67 14.10
N PRO A 19 -9.24 36.91 13.85
CA PRO A 19 -10.08 37.56 14.83
C PRO A 19 -10.31 36.61 16.01
N GLY A 20 -10.18 37.18 17.21
CA GLY A 20 -10.20 36.47 18.48
C GLY A 20 -11.55 35.87 18.83
N GLU A 21 -11.46 34.94 19.77
CA GLU A 21 -12.56 34.42 20.57
C GLU A 21 -13.28 35.57 21.30
N GLU A 22 -14.57 35.74 21.03
CA GLU A 22 -15.51 36.26 22.02
C GLU A 22 -16.79 35.42 21.98
N ASP A 23 -17.26 35.12 23.19
CA ASP A 23 -18.50 34.44 23.54
C ASP A 23 -19.70 34.95 22.75
N ASP A 24 -20.52 34.04 22.20
CA ASP A 24 -21.96 34.29 22.18
C ASP A 24 -22.78 33.01 22.35
N LYS A 25 -23.48 32.97 23.49
CA LYS A 25 -24.54 32.03 23.83
C LYS A 25 -25.84 32.51 23.17
N ASN A 26 -26.72 31.55 22.89
CA ASN A 26 -28.09 31.71 22.39
C ASN A 26 -28.24 31.95 20.89
N PHE A 27 -28.70 30.92 20.17
CA PHE A 27 -29.86 31.11 19.30
C PHE A 27 -30.82 29.93 19.40
N GLY A 28 -31.99 30.25 19.94
CA GLY A 28 -33.14 29.36 20.03
C GLY A 28 -33.94 29.33 18.73
N ARG A 29 -34.75 28.27 18.65
CA ARG A 29 -35.93 28.05 17.80
C ARG A 29 -36.63 29.32 17.35
N TYR A 30 -37.01 29.40 16.07
CA TYR A 30 -38.33 29.91 15.68
C TYR A 30 -38.89 29.18 14.45
N ARG A 31 -40.20 28.93 14.57
CA ARG A 31 -41.14 28.35 13.60
C ARG A 31 -41.72 29.44 12.69
N THR A 32 -42.06 29.03 11.46
CA THR A 32 -43.22 29.39 10.60
C THR A 32 -43.66 30.86 10.43
N ALA A 33 -43.76 31.28 9.17
CA ALA A 33 -44.91 31.98 8.54
C ALA A 33 -44.68 31.94 7.01
N GLU A 34 -45.53 31.29 6.21
CA GLU A 34 -46.71 31.87 5.54
C GLU A 34 -46.45 33.24 4.89
N HIS A 35 -46.46 33.31 3.54
CA HIS A 35 -46.96 34.45 2.76
C HIS A 35 -47.38 33.96 1.35
N THR A 36 -48.67 33.80 1.09
CA THR A 36 -49.62 34.71 0.41
C THR A 36 -49.43 34.86 -1.11
N VAL A 37 -50.49 34.42 -1.80
CA VAL A 37 -50.82 34.52 -3.23
C VAL A 37 -51.26 35.95 -3.60
N TYR A 38 -50.97 36.40 -4.82
CA TYR A 38 -51.85 37.22 -5.69
C TYR A 38 -51.26 37.29 -7.14
N PRO A 39 -52.04 37.66 -8.18
CA PRO A 39 -52.10 36.90 -9.42
C PRO A 39 -51.77 37.71 -10.68
N GLY A 40 -51.61 36.99 -11.79
CA GLY A 40 -52.16 37.32 -13.10
C GLY A 40 -51.58 38.52 -13.85
N GLU A 41 -50.95 38.24 -14.98
CA GLU A 41 -51.19 38.99 -16.20
C GLU A 41 -51.07 38.07 -17.42
N GLN A 42 -52.12 38.09 -18.24
CA GLN A 42 -52.28 37.34 -19.48
C GLN A 42 -51.57 38.06 -20.62
N HIS A 43 -51.04 37.32 -21.59
CA HIS A 43 -51.13 37.71 -22.99
C HIS A 43 -51.15 36.47 -23.90
N GLU A 44 -52.27 36.32 -24.59
CA GLU A 44 -52.51 35.71 -25.92
C GLU A 44 -51.34 35.96 -26.90
N SER A 45 -51.06 35.22 -27.97
CA SER A 45 -51.66 34.09 -28.69
C SER A 45 -50.64 33.70 -29.78
N GLN A 46 -50.66 32.46 -30.29
CA GLN A 46 -50.84 32.14 -31.72
C GLN A 46 -50.59 30.65 -32.00
N GLU A 47 -51.56 30.06 -32.69
CA GLU A 47 -51.63 28.66 -33.10
C GLU A 47 -50.89 28.39 -34.42
N ALA A 48 -50.13 27.29 -34.43
CA ALA A 48 -50.07 26.17 -35.40
C ALA A 48 -49.63 26.41 -36.87
N PRO A 49 -49.31 25.37 -37.69
CA PRO A 49 -49.28 23.92 -37.41
C PRO A 49 -48.07 23.12 -37.97
N GLY A 50 -47.94 21.87 -37.49
CA GLY A 50 -47.64 20.68 -38.32
C GLY A 50 -46.19 20.28 -38.59
N HIS A 51 -45.76 19.13 -38.07
CA HIS A 51 -45.31 17.99 -38.90
C HIS A 51 -44.94 16.77 -38.03
N ASP A 52 -45.79 15.75 -38.15
CA ASP A 52 -45.57 14.30 -38.24
C ASP A 52 -44.27 13.66 -37.71
N GLU A 53 -44.49 12.80 -36.71
CA GLU A 53 -44.10 11.38 -36.64
C GLU A 53 -42.92 10.91 -37.51
N PHE A 54 -41.80 10.58 -36.86
CA PHE A 54 -40.99 9.42 -37.20
C PHE A 54 -40.32 8.87 -35.94
N GLU A 55 -41.01 7.94 -35.27
CA GLU A 55 -40.39 6.94 -34.40
C GLU A 55 -39.76 5.88 -35.30
N GLN A 56 -38.44 5.72 -35.26
CA GLN A 56 -37.80 4.45 -35.63
C GLN A 56 -36.40 4.32 -35.04
N ASP A 57 -36.23 3.24 -34.28
CA ASP A 57 -35.01 2.47 -34.01
C ASP A 57 -33.66 3.20 -33.94
N PHE A 58 -33.13 3.33 -32.72
CA PHE A 58 -31.69 3.33 -32.48
C PHE A 58 -31.38 2.50 -31.23
N SER A 59 -31.59 1.18 -31.33
CA SER A 59 -30.81 0.19 -30.58
C SER A 59 -29.77 -0.40 -31.52
N ASP A 60 -28.59 -0.66 -30.96
CA ASP A 60 -27.42 -1.31 -31.57
C ASP A 60 -26.60 -0.42 -32.50
N HIS A 61 -25.36 -0.13 -32.05
CA HIS A 61 -24.09 0.05 -32.78
C HIS A 61 -23.19 1.04 -32.04
N PHE A 62 -22.62 0.62 -30.91
CA PHE A 62 -21.45 1.33 -30.34
C PHE A 62 -20.56 0.38 -29.52
N THR A 63 -20.06 -0.67 -30.17
CA THR A 63 -18.90 -1.44 -29.71
C THR A 63 -18.17 -2.00 -30.93
N SER A 64 -16.84 -1.95 -30.88
CA SER A 64 -15.84 -2.39 -31.88
C SER A 64 -15.55 -1.40 -33.02
N ASP A 65 -14.42 -0.70 -32.88
CA ASP A 65 -13.35 -0.64 -33.90
C ASP A 65 -12.47 0.58 -33.61
N MET A 66 -11.62 0.42 -32.60
CA MET A 66 -10.46 1.30 -32.40
C MET A 66 -9.27 0.45 -31.95
N GLU A 67 -8.99 -0.61 -32.73
CA GLU A 67 -7.66 -1.20 -32.78
C GLU A 67 -6.78 -0.25 -33.59
N ALA A 68 -6.16 0.70 -32.89
CA ALA A 68 -5.05 1.46 -33.45
C ALA A 68 -3.85 0.52 -33.58
N ASP A 69 -3.60 0.14 -34.83
CA ASP A 69 -2.40 -0.45 -35.38
C ASP A 69 -1.13 0.25 -34.85
N MET A 70 -0.61 -0.24 -33.73
CA MET A 70 0.74 0.09 -33.26
C MET A 70 1.72 -0.76 -34.07
N GLY A 71 2.08 -0.24 -35.25
CA GLY A 71 3.16 -0.76 -36.08
C GLY A 71 4.45 -0.87 -35.27
N LEU A 72 4.75 -2.08 -34.82
CA LEU A 72 6.03 -2.50 -34.27
C LEU A 72 6.87 -3.03 -35.42
N ASP A 73 7.55 -2.16 -36.17
CA ASP A 73 8.71 -2.59 -36.95
C ASP A 73 9.70 -1.43 -37.14
N GLU A 74 11.00 -1.75 -37.08
CA GLU A 74 12.18 -0.89 -37.33
C GLU A 74 12.80 0.00 -36.22
N ALA A 75 12.63 -0.29 -34.91
CA ALA A 75 13.36 0.45 -33.84
C ALA A 75 14.66 -0.21 -33.34
N ALA A 76 15.16 -1.26 -34.00
CA ALA A 76 16.30 -2.06 -33.51
C ALA A 76 17.69 -1.45 -33.79
N TYR A 77 17.81 -0.29 -34.44
CA TYR A 77 19.09 0.19 -34.98
C TYR A 77 19.86 1.22 -34.12
N ASP A 78 19.33 1.72 -33.01
CA ASP A 78 19.97 2.83 -32.25
C ASP A 78 20.49 2.46 -30.84
N GLN A 79 20.33 1.22 -30.36
CA GLN A 79 20.77 0.86 -29.00
C GLN A 79 22.29 0.70 -28.83
N GLU A 80 23.05 0.43 -29.89
CA GLU A 80 24.50 0.24 -29.78
C GLU A 80 25.29 1.55 -29.56
N PHE A 81 24.72 2.72 -29.87
CA PHE A 81 25.45 4.00 -29.82
C PHE A 81 25.60 4.59 -28.40
N PHE A 82 24.86 4.12 -27.39
CA PHE A 82 24.81 4.75 -26.07
C PHE A 82 25.41 3.92 -24.92
N ALA A 83 25.86 2.70 -25.17
CA ALA A 83 26.34 1.82 -24.10
C ALA A 83 27.71 2.23 -23.52
N ASP A 84 28.55 2.91 -24.31
CA ASP A 84 29.96 3.16 -23.95
C ASP A 84 30.21 4.53 -23.26
N GLU A 85 29.22 5.41 -23.17
CA GLU A 85 29.42 6.79 -22.67
C GLU A 85 28.74 7.12 -21.33
N ILE A 86 28.09 6.16 -20.65
CA ILE A 86 27.26 6.47 -19.48
C ILE A 86 28.02 6.25 -18.16
N PRO A 87 28.20 7.31 -17.33
CA PRO A 87 28.62 7.15 -15.94
C PRO A 87 27.52 6.43 -15.16
N THR A 88 27.71 5.16 -14.87
CA THR A 88 26.76 4.38 -14.08
C THR A 88 27.19 4.34 -12.62
N LEU A 89 26.26 4.61 -11.70
CA LEU A 89 26.46 4.35 -10.26
C LEU A 89 26.27 2.86 -9.94
N TYR A 90 25.48 2.16 -10.75
CA TYR A 90 25.09 0.76 -10.59
C TYR A 90 25.01 0.05 -11.94
N PRO A 91 25.23 -1.29 -11.98
CA PRO A 91 25.01 -2.07 -13.19
C PRO A 91 23.56 -1.91 -13.68
N TYR A 92 23.40 -1.94 -15.00
CA TYR A 92 22.08 -1.87 -15.63
C TYR A 92 21.23 -3.07 -15.21
N GLU A 93 20.08 -2.79 -14.60
CA GLU A 93 19.06 -3.78 -14.28
C GLU A 93 17.68 -3.19 -14.62
N LYS A 94 16.78 -4.02 -15.18
CA LYS A 94 15.47 -3.56 -15.65
C LYS A 94 14.70 -2.85 -14.53
N GLY A 95 14.19 -1.66 -14.84
CA GLY A 95 13.40 -0.85 -13.91
C GLY A 95 14.21 -0.12 -12.84
N TYR A 96 15.55 -0.19 -12.89
CA TYR A 96 16.43 0.62 -12.06
C TYR A 96 17.15 1.66 -12.91
N SER A 97 17.19 2.90 -12.42
CA SER A 97 17.99 3.94 -13.04
C SER A 97 19.46 3.76 -12.66
N PRO A 98 20.40 3.78 -13.63
CA PRO A 98 21.83 3.74 -13.35
C PRO A 98 22.34 5.02 -12.66
N TYR A 99 21.48 6.04 -12.56
CA TYR A 99 21.79 7.36 -12.04
C TYR A 99 21.33 7.59 -10.60
N ALA A 100 20.56 6.65 -10.03
CA ALA A 100 19.97 6.80 -8.71
C ALA A 100 20.56 5.81 -7.71
N LEU A 101 20.67 6.24 -6.45
CA LEU A 101 21.06 5.36 -5.35
C LEU A 101 19.95 4.37 -5.04
N GLN A 102 20.28 3.08 -4.98
CA GLN A 102 19.29 2.03 -4.83
C GLN A 102 19.02 1.71 -3.35
N ALA A 103 17.76 1.89 -2.92
CA ALA A 103 17.33 1.44 -1.60
C ALA A 103 17.27 -0.11 -1.54
N LYS A 104 17.81 -0.73 -0.48
CA LYS A 104 17.83 -2.20 -0.20
C LYS A 104 16.44 -2.76 0.05
N LYS A 105 15.61 -1.97 0.74
CA LYS A 105 14.25 -2.39 1.00
C LYS A 105 13.38 -1.77 -0.06
N GLN A 106 12.84 -2.62 -0.90
CA GLN A 106 11.63 -2.31 -1.60
C GLN A 106 10.47 -2.59 -0.66
N TRP A 107 9.49 -1.71 -0.69
CA TRP A 107 8.20 -1.71 0.00
C TRP A 107 7.74 -3.04 0.65
N LYS A 108 7.31 -2.96 1.92
CA LYS A 108 6.77 -4.08 2.72
C LYS A 108 5.25 -4.16 2.65
N ARG A 109 4.68 -4.23 1.44
CA ARG A 109 3.26 -4.61 1.29
C ARG A 109 3.15 -6.12 1.01
N GLY A 110 2.18 -6.79 1.61
CA GLY A 110 1.84 -8.19 1.30
C GLY A 110 1.52 -8.33 -0.19
N THR A 111 2.10 -9.36 -0.82
CA THR A 111 2.19 -9.63 -2.27
C THR A 111 2.76 -8.46 -3.10
N ASN A 112 3.97 -8.65 -3.65
CA ASN A 112 4.63 -7.74 -4.59
C ASN A 112 3.67 -7.21 -5.68
N ASP A 113 3.13 -6.00 -5.51
CA ASP A 113 2.37 -5.27 -6.55
C ASP A 113 3.31 -4.81 -7.66
N LEU A 114 3.85 -5.77 -8.38
CA LEU A 114 4.33 -5.53 -9.72
C LEU A 114 3.18 -4.91 -10.52
N ARG A 115 3.51 -3.98 -11.39
CA ARG A 115 2.59 -3.52 -12.43
C ARG A 115 2.04 -4.75 -13.16
N PRO A 116 0.80 -4.67 -13.68
CA PRO A 116 0.31 -5.67 -14.63
C PRO A 116 1.35 -5.90 -15.72
N GLU A 117 1.45 -7.13 -16.22
CA GLU A 117 2.47 -7.51 -17.21
C GLU A 117 2.51 -6.60 -18.44
N ALA A 118 1.34 -6.10 -18.87
CA ALA A 118 1.22 -5.13 -19.96
C ALA A 118 2.01 -3.82 -19.73
N TRP A 119 2.37 -3.49 -18.49
CA TRP A 119 3.06 -2.26 -18.10
C TRP A 119 4.48 -2.49 -17.54
N ARG A 120 4.92 -3.73 -17.30
CA ARG A 120 6.28 -4.04 -16.80
C ARG A 120 7.34 -3.81 -17.88
N GLY A 121 8.23 -2.83 -17.67
CA GLY A 121 9.17 -2.34 -18.68
C GLY A 121 8.51 -1.67 -19.89
N LYS A 122 7.27 -1.21 -19.73
CA LYS A 122 6.50 -0.48 -20.75
C LYS A 122 5.95 0.80 -20.16
N ILE A 123 6.77 1.51 -19.39
CA ILE A 123 6.35 2.75 -18.72
C ILE A 123 5.90 3.77 -19.77
N PHE A 124 4.70 4.31 -19.61
CA PHE A 124 4.16 5.33 -20.50
C PHE A 124 4.78 6.70 -20.24
N GLY A 125 4.93 7.07 -18.97
CA GLY A 125 5.33 8.42 -18.59
C GLY A 125 5.99 8.56 -17.22
N LEU A 126 6.42 9.78 -16.92
CA LEU A 126 6.92 10.22 -15.61
C LEU A 126 6.03 11.34 -15.07
N VAL A 127 5.59 11.21 -13.81
CA VAL A 127 4.92 12.27 -13.05
C VAL A 127 5.87 12.83 -11.99
N VAL A 128 6.07 14.14 -12.03
CA VAL A 128 6.83 14.90 -11.04
C VAL A 128 5.90 15.38 -9.94
N HIS A 129 6.33 15.21 -8.70
CA HIS A 129 5.63 15.55 -7.47
C HIS A 129 6.49 16.45 -6.58
N THR A 130 5.85 17.04 -5.57
CA THR A 130 6.52 17.60 -4.41
C THR A 130 5.99 17.02 -3.11
N THR A 131 6.90 16.78 -2.17
CA THR A 131 6.55 16.31 -0.82
C THR A 131 5.75 17.34 0.00
N GLY A 132 5.60 18.56 -0.52
CA GLY A 132 5.17 19.73 0.21
C GLY A 132 6.25 20.22 1.19
N GLY A 133 6.05 21.44 1.72
CA GLY A 133 7.00 22.07 2.64
C GLY A 133 6.96 21.52 4.08
N SER A 134 6.01 20.65 4.41
CA SER A 134 5.87 20.12 5.77
C SER A 134 6.90 19.02 6.08
N LEU A 135 7.25 18.18 5.11
CA LEU A 135 8.21 17.09 5.30
C LEU A 135 9.63 17.63 5.54
N PRO A 136 10.20 18.50 4.68
CA PRO A 136 11.51 19.09 4.97
C PRO A 136 11.51 19.90 6.27
N GLY A 137 10.42 20.63 6.56
CA GLY A 137 10.27 21.38 7.80
C GLY A 137 10.33 20.52 9.06
N LYS A 138 9.60 19.39 9.07
CA LYS A 138 9.65 18.39 10.16
C LYS A 138 11.03 17.75 10.28
N ALA A 139 11.69 17.46 9.16
CA ALA A 139 13.02 16.85 9.14
C ALA A 139 14.07 17.80 9.76
N VAL A 140 14.13 19.03 9.26
CA VAL A 140 15.03 20.08 9.76
C VAL A 140 14.76 20.36 11.24
N GLY A 141 13.49 20.47 11.66
CA GLY A 141 13.12 20.64 13.06
C GLY A 141 13.58 19.51 14.00
N LYS A 142 13.85 18.31 13.46
CA LYS A 142 14.40 17.16 14.18
C LYS A 142 15.91 16.97 13.97
N ASN A 143 16.58 17.90 13.29
CA ASN A 143 17.98 17.77 12.88
C ASN A 143 18.23 16.49 12.03
N VAL A 144 17.28 16.14 11.17
CA VAL A 144 17.36 15.02 10.23
C VAL A 144 17.46 15.60 8.82
N TYR A 145 18.42 15.10 8.02
CA TYR A 145 18.55 15.52 6.63
C TYR A 145 17.27 15.16 5.84
N PRO A 146 16.65 16.11 5.10
CA PRO A 146 15.35 15.90 4.47
C PRO A 146 15.24 14.68 3.55
N THR A 147 16.28 14.36 2.78
CA THR A 147 16.28 13.16 1.93
C THR A 147 16.12 11.89 2.77
N ILE A 148 16.74 11.82 3.95
CA ILE A 148 16.63 10.65 4.84
C ILE A 148 15.22 10.52 5.40
N ALA A 149 14.64 11.64 5.85
CA ALA A 149 13.26 11.65 6.32
C ALA A 149 12.26 11.28 5.21
N ALA A 150 12.54 11.69 3.97
CA ALA A 150 11.73 11.33 2.81
C ALA A 150 11.84 9.84 2.49
N ILE A 151 13.04 9.27 2.49
CA ILE A 151 13.24 7.83 2.28
C ILE A 151 12.43 7.05 3.30
N ASP A 152 12.50 7.39 4.59
CA ASP A 152 11.72 6.72 5.63
C ASP A 152 10.19 6.88 5.41
N THR A 153 9.75 8.08 5.02
CA THR A 153 8.33 8.35 4.75
C THR A 153 7.80 7.53 3.57
N TYR A 154 8.48 7.59 2.43
CA TYR A 154 8.03 6.94 1.19
C TYR A 154 8.36 5.45 1.11
N PHE A 155 9.28 4.98 1.95
CA PHE A 155 9.44 3.56 2.21
C PHE A 155 8.17 2.94 2.80
N ASN A 156 7.44 3.69 3.62
CA ASN A 156 6.21 3.23 4.28
C ASN A 156 4.92 3.59 3.50
N SER A 157 4.93 4.63 2.66
CA SER A 157 3.70 5.11 1.98
C SER A 157 3.49 4.63 0.54
N TYR A 158 4.51 4.06 -0.10
CA TYR A 158 4.42 3.53 -1.48
C TYR A 158 4.13 4.59 -2.56
N GLY A 159 4.30 5.88 -2.25
CA GLY A 159 3.86 6.98 -3.10
C GLY A 159 4.75 7.29 -4.31
N CYS A 160 6.02 6.86 -4.34
CA CYS A 160 6.95 7.24 -5.40
C CYS A 160 8.06 6.23 -5.68
N HIS A 161 8.66 6.31 -6.86
CA HIS A 161 9.81 5.50 -7.25
C HIS A 161 11.12 6.21 -6.92
N TYR A 162 11.14 7.54 -7.09
CA TYR A 162 12.33 8.37 -6.91
C TYR A 162 12.10 9.45 -5.87
N ILE A 163 13.15 9.73 -5.09
CA ILE A 163 13.26 10.88 -4.20
C ILE A 163 14.40 11.75 -4.72
N ASN A 164 14.06 12.99 -5.05
CA ASN A 164 14.99 13.99 -5.54
C ASN A 164 15.30 15.01 -4.43
N GLY A 165 16.40 14.75 -3.73
CA GLY A 165 16.90 15.56 -2.62
C GLY A 165 17.46 16.91 -3.05
N TRP A 166 17.80 17.75 -2.08
CA TRP A 166 18.20 19.14 -2.31
C TRP A 166 19.44 19.27 -3.21
N LYS A 167 20.40 18.34 -3.11
CA LYS A 167 21.61 18.35 -3.94
C LYS A 167 21.41 17.67 -5.30
N GLY A 168 20.25 17.07 -5.54
CA GLY A 168 19.94 16.31 -6.75
C GLY A 168 20.96 15.24 -7.09
N ILE A 169 20.88 14.74 -8.32
CA ILE A 169 21.77 13.74 -8.91
C ILE A 169 23.24 14.15 -8.90
N ALA A 170 23.55 15.41 -9.23
CA ALA A 170 24.92 15.90 -9.35
C ALA A 170 25.65 15.92 -8.00
N GLY A 171 24.91 16.10 -6.90
CA GLY A 171 25.42 15.99 -5.55
C GLY A 171 25.22 14.61 -4.90
N GLY A 172 24.79 13.59 -5.66
CA GLY A 172 24.57 12.23 -5.15
C GLY A 172 23.41 12.11 -4.16
N ASP A 173 22.35 12.88 -4.38
CA ASP A 173 21.16 13.01 -3.52
C ASP A 173 19.88 12.68 -4.31
N LEU A 174 20.00 11.76 -5.27
CA LEU A 174 18.89 11.13 -5.99
C LEU A 174 18.81 9.66 -5.55
N VAL A 175 17.67 9.26 -5.02
CA VAL A 175 17.46 7.92 -4.47
C VAL A 175 16.27 7.26 -5.14
N GLN A 176 16.45 6.03 -5.60
CA GLN A 176 15.38 5.17 -6.06
C GLN A 176 14.93 4.26 -4.92
N VAL A 177 13.68 4.44 -4.49
CA VAL A 177 13.08 3.72 -3.36
C VAL A 177 12.21 2.54 -3.79
N ALA A 178 11.92 2.41 -5.09
CA ALA A 178 11.26 1.25 -5.68
C ALA A 178 11.68 1.03 -7.13
N ASN A 179 11.76 -0.24 -7.55
CA ASN A 179 11.90 -0.61 -8.95
C ASN A 179 10.67 -0.12 -9.74
N GLU A 180 10.88 0.37 -10.95
CA GLU A 180 9.82 0.90 -11.82
C GLU A 180 8.80 -0.14 -12.27
N ASP A 181 9.11 -1.43 -12.25
CA ASP A 181 8.14 -2.51 -12.46
C ASP A 181 7.16 -2.64 -11.29
N LYS A 182 7.37 -1.97 -10.17
CA LYS A 182 6.40 -1.90 -9.07
C LYS A 182 5.41 -0.74 -9.26
N LEU A 183 4.23 -0.91 -8.70
CA LEU A 183 3.18 0.09 -8.72
C LEU A 183 3.38 1.12 -7.60
N ALA A 184 3.68 2.38 -7.91
CA ALA A 184 3.62 3.48 -6.94
C ALA A 184 2.23 4.12 -6.92
N TRP A 185 1.71 4.44 -5.74
CA TRP A 185 0.41 5.09 -5.57
C TRP A 185 0.53 6.60 -5.48
N GLY A 186 1.17 7.21 -6.49
CA GLY A 186 1.51 8.63 -6.45
C GLY A 186 0.40 9.57 -6.94
N VAL A 187 -0.61 9.09 -7.68
CA VAL A 187 -1.72 9.93 -8.18
C VAL A 187 -3.08 9.28 -7.89
N GLY A 188 -4.02 10.08 -7.39
CA GLY A 188 -5.40 9.64 -7.08
C GLY A 188 -6.46 10.43 -7.84
N PHE A 189 -7.24 9.76 -8.69
CA PHE A 189 -8.22 10.37 -9.61
C PHE A 189 -9.64 10.58 -9.04
N GLY A 190 -9.91 10.19 -7.78
CA GLY A 190 -11.27 10.10 -7.24
C GLY A 190 -12.14 11.34 -7.46
N ASP A 191 -11.72 12.49 -6.96
CA ASP A 191 -12.49 13.73 -7.08
C ASP A 191 -12.41 14.37 -8.47
N GLN A 192 -11.29 14.15 -9.17
CA GLN A 192 -11.12 14.57 -10.56
C GLN A 192 -12.18 13.92 -11.47
N LEU A 193 -12.39 12.61 -11.33
CA LEU A 193 -13.40 11.87 -12.07
C LEU A 193 -14.83 12.32 -11.74
N LYS A 194 -15.11 12.63 -10.47
CA LYS A 194 -16.43 13.16 -10.07
C LYS A 194 -16.71 14.50 -10.76
N SER A 195 -15.74 15.41 -10.75
CA SER A 195 -15.88 16.73 -11.37
C SER A 195 -16.09 16.64 -12.90
N ILE A 196 -15.31 15.78 -13.57
CA ILE A 196 -15.45 15.55 -15.02
C ILE A 196 -16.80 14.92 -15.37
N LYS A 197 -17.23 13.87 -14.65
CA LYS A 197 -18.54 13.22 -14.87
C LYS A 197 -19.71 14.20 -14.68
N ALA A 198 -19.58 15.13 -13.75
CA ALA A 198 -20.56 16.20 -13.53
C ALA A 198 -20.46 17.35 -14.54
N LYS A 199 -19.52 17.32 -15.49
CA LYS A 199 -19.21 18.40 -16.44
C LYS A 199 -18.87 19.73 -15.75
N ARG A 200 -18.20 19.65 -14.59
CA ARG A 200 -17.82 20.82 -13.77
C ARG A 200 -16.33 21.07 -13.66
N PHE A 201 -15.50 20.38 -14.46
CA PHE A 201 -14.04 20.47 -14.38
C PHE A 201 -13.52 21.92 -14.30
N GLU A 202 -13.93 22.77 -15.24
CA GLU A 202 -13.48 24.17 -15.27
C GLU A 202 -14.13 25.02 -14.16
N ALA A 203 -15.39 24.72 -13.81
CA ALA A 203 -16.13 25.43 -12.77
C ALA A 203 -15.60 25.15 -11.35
N ASP A 204 -15.04 23.96 -11.12
CA ASP A 204 -14.50 23.52 -9.83
C ASP A 204 -13.03 23.96 -9.62
N LEU A 205 -12.47 24.76 -10.54
CA LEU A 205 -11.08 25.22 -10.53
C LEU A 205 -10.96 26.76 -10.57
N PRO A 206 -9.89 27.34 -9.99
CA PRO A 206 -9.57 28.75 -10.20
C PRO A 206 -9.38 29.05 -11.69
N ALA A 207 -9.96 30.16 -12.17
CA ALA A 207 -9.87 30.55 -13.58
C ALA A 207 -8.43 30.63 -14.10
N ILE A 208 -7.49 31.05 -13.26
CA ILE A 208 -6.07 31.10 -13.61
C ILE A 208 -5.49 29.69 -13.84
N LEU A 209 -5.89 28.70 -13.05
CA LEU A 209 -5.46 27.31 -13.20
C LEU A 209 -6.04 26.71 -14.48
N VAL A 210 -7.33 26.94 -14.76
CA VAL A 210 -7.96 26.50 -16.02
C VAL A 210 -7.21 27.07 -17.23
N LYS A 211 -6.94 28.39 -17.22
CA LYS A 211 -6.18 29.07 -18.29
C LYS A 211 -4.80 28.44 -18.51
N LEU A 212 -4.04 28.21 -17.43
CA LEU A 212 -2.69 27.67 -17.53
C LEU A 212 -2.70 26.19 -17.95
N TRP A 213 -3.65 25.40 -17.46
CA TRP A 213 -3.83 24.00 -17.85
C TRP A 213 -4.15 23.88 -19.34
N LYS A 214 -5.10 24.69 -19.86
CA LYS A 214 -5.45 24.71 -21.28
C LYS A 214 -4.32 25.20 -22.18
N ALA A 215 -3.52 26.16 -21.69
CA ALA A 215 -2.35 26.63 -22.42
C ALA A 215 -1.26 25.55 -22.51
N ARG A 216 -1.10 24.74 -21.47
CA ARG A 216 -0.13 23.63 -21.44
C ARG A 216 -0.58 22.43 -22.27
N TRP A 217 -1.87 22.11 -22.24
CA TRP A 217 -2.45 20.92 -22.89
C TRP A 217 -3.49 21.29 -23.97
N PRO A 218 -3.06 21.97 -25.05
CA PRO A 218 -3.97 22.30 -26.14
C PRO A 218 -4.53 21.03 -26.78
N GLY A 219 -5.83 21.02 -27.07
CA GLY A 219 -6.52 19.87 -27.68
C GLY A 219 -7.10 18.88 -26.68
N TYR A 220 -6.75 18.95 -25.39
CA TYR A 220 -7.35 18.10 -24.36
C TYR A 220 -8.55 18.77 -23.70
N THR A 221 -9.64 18.03 -23.56
CA THR A 221 -10.87 18.51 -22.89
C THR A 221 -10.66 18.60 -21.38
N ASP A 222 -10.01 17.59 -20.81
CA ASP A 222 -9.83 17.42 -19.37
C ASP A 222 -8.61 16.53 -19.03
N PRO A 223 -8.19 16.46 -17.75
CA PRO A 223 -7.03 15.70 -17.31
C PRO A 223 -7.07 14.19 -17.52
N VAL A 224 -8.24 13.57 -17.63
CA VAL A 224 -8.32 12.10 -17.83
C VAL A 224 -7.82 11.72 -19.22
N GLY A 225 -8.05 12.59 -20.21
CA GLY A 225 -7.55 12.40 -21.57
C GLY A 225 -6.03 12.45 -21.72
N LEU A 226 -5.29 12.91 -20.70
CA LEU A 226 -3.82 12.92 -20.72
C LEU A 226 -3.22 11.52 -20.49
N ALA A 227 -3.99 10.56 -19.97
CA ALA A 227 -3.48 9.23 -19.67
C ALA A 227 -4.12 8.16 -20.58
N PRO A 228 -3.36 7.11 -20.95
CA PRO A 228 -3.91 6.00 -21.72
C PRO A 228 -4.87 5.12 -20.91
N VAL A 229 -4.84 5.23 -19.58
CA VAL A 229 -5.69 4.49 -18.65
C VAL A 229 -6.11 5.38 -17.49
N THR A 230 -7.29 5.12 -16.93
CA THR A 230 -7.84 5.88 -15.80
C THR A 230 -7.01 5.73 -14.52
N ASN A 231 -6.41 4.56 -14.30
CA ASN A 231 -5.47 4.35 -13.19
C ASN A 231 -4.04 4.61 -13.66
N VAL A 232 -3.63 5.87 -13.64
CA VAL A 232 -2.32 6.32 -14.14
C VAL A 232 -1.15 5.69 -13.39
N ASN A 233 -1.34 5.27 -12.14
CA ASN A 233 -0.30 4.61 -11.36
C ASN A 233 0.20 3.36 -12.08
N LEU A 234 -0.66 2.68 -12.87
CA LEU A 234 -0.30 1.49 -13.65
C LEU A 234 0.76 1.75 -14.72
N CYS A 235 0.81 2.96 -15.29
CA CYS A 235 1.64 3.27 -16.45
C CYS A 235 2.66 4.40 -16.24
N TYR A 236 2.60 5.14 -15.12
CA TYR A 236 3.55 6.21 -14.83
C TYR A 236 4.54 5.85 -13.72
N VAL A 237 5.78 6.29 -13.90
CA VAL A 237 6.77 6.41 -12.82
C VAL A 237 6.53 7.73 -12.07
N HIS A 238 6.93 7.79 -10.80
CA HIS A 238 6.64 8.90 -9.89
C HIS A 238 7.92 9.37 -9.21
N MET A 239 8.22 10.66 -9.29
CA MET A 239 9.36 11.28 -8.63
C MET A 239 8.90 12.36 -7.64
N GLU A 240 9.35 12.26 -6.39
CA GLU A 240 9.07 13.23 -5.33
C GLU A 240 10.24 14.20 -5.13
N CYS A 241 9.97 15.49 -5.33
CA CYS A 241 10.97 16.55 -5.14
C CYS A 241 10.79 17.24 -3.79
N LEU A 242 11.89 17.27 -3.01
CA LEU A 242 11.93 17.92 -1.71
C LEU A 242 12.11 19.44 -1.87
N PRO A 243 11.14 20.28 -1.51
CA PRO A 243 11.32 21.71 -1.68
C PRO A 243 12.37 22.27 -0.70
N VAL A 244 13.20 23.20 -1.18
CA VAL A 244 14.13 24.01 -0.38
C VAL A 244 13.48 25.26 0.21
N VAL A 245 12.19 25.46 -0.09
CA VAL A 245 11.32 26.44 0.56
C VAL A 245 10.26 25.67 1.36
N TYR A 246 10.36 25.69 2.69
CA TYR A 246 9.60 24.83 3.59
C TYR A 246 9.10 25.57 4.83
N TYR A 247 8.31 24.92 5.68
CA TYR A 247 7.70 25.56 6.86
C TYR A 247 8.21 24.97 8.17
N VAL A 248 8.67 25.82 9.09
CA VAL A 248 9.01 25.45 10.47
C VAL A 248 8.32 26.41 11.41
N ASN A 249 7.50 25.90 12.34
CA ASN A 249 6.76 26.71 13.31
C ASN A 249 5.97 27.86 12.65
N ASN A 250 5.23 27.54 11.58
CA ASN A 250 4.47 28.49 10.75
C ASN A 250 5.30 29.59 10.06
N LYS A 251 6.63 29.49 10.07
CA LYS A 251 7.51 30.39 9.31
C LYS A 251 7.99 29.69 8.04
N THR A 252 7.88 30.40 6.92
CA THR A 252 8.52 29.98 5.67
C THR A 252 10.03 30.16 5.80
N ILE A 253 10.77 29.09 5.55
CA ILE A 253 12.23 29.05 5.51
C ILE A 253 12.65 28.82 4.06
N ILE A 254 13.67 29.56 3.64
CA ILE A 254 14.39 29.32 2.38
C ILE A 254 15.75 28.77 2.79
N ASP A 255 16.09 27.58 2.32
CA ASP A 255 17.39 26.98 2.61
C ASP A 255 18.51 27.84 2.00
N THR A 256 19.44 28.28 2.83
CA THR A 256 20.54 29.16 2.39
C THR A 256 21.73 28.38 1.85
N GLN A 257 21.86 27.10 2.21
CA GLN A 257 22.93 26.22 1.73
C GLN A 257 22.57 25.62 0.36
N HIS A 258 21.27 25.42 0.11
CA HIS A 258 20.71 24.86 -1.12
C HIS A 258 19.60 25.78 -1.64
N PRO A 259 19.92 27.01 -2.09
CA PRO A 259 18.90 27.97 -2.50
C PRO A 259 18.12 27.48 -3.73
N PRO A 260 16.86 27.92 -3.88
CA PRO A 260 16.10 27.65 -5.10
C PRO A 260 16.83 28.23 -6.32
N MET A 261 16.69 27.59 -7.48
CA MET A 261 17.43 27.95 -8.70
C MET A 261 17.28 29.44 -9.08
N ARG A 262 16.10 30.03 -8.80
CA ARG A 262 15.86 31.47 -8.87
C ARG A 262 14.71 31.86 -7.95
N LYS A 263 14.58 33.15 -7.67
CA LYS A 263 13.50 33.71 -6.83
C LYS A 263 12.13 33.24 -7.33
N GLY A 264 11.28 32.79 -6.40
CA GLY A 264 9.92 32.29 -6.67
C GLY A 264 9.85 30.76 -6.79
N LEU A 265 10.92 30.11 -7.26
CA LEU A 265 10.99 28.65 -7.30
C LEU A 265 11.16 28.04 -5.91
N ARG A 266 10.87 26.75 -5.81
CA ARG A 266 11.01 25.96 -4.57
C ARG A 266 12.05 24.84 -4.66
N PHE A 267 12.70 24.67 -5.80
CA PHE A 267 13.65 23.59 -6.05
C PHE A 267 14.99 24.14 -6.55
N THR A 268 16.08 23.44 -6.23
CA THR A 268 17.44 23.81 -6.66
C THR A 268 17.65 23.55 -8.15
N LYS A 269 18.69 24.12 -8.75
CA LYS A 269 19.08 23.79 -10.13
C LYS A 269 19.36 22.29 -10.28
N ALA A 270 20.07 21.71 -9.32
CA ALA A 270 20.42 20.29 -9.34
C ALA A 270 19.18 19.38 -9.31
N GLN A 271 18.11 19.77 -8.62
CA GLN A 271 16.84 19.04 -8.67
C GLN A 271 16.20 19.08 -10.06
N HIS A 272 16.20 20.24 -10.73
CA HIS A 272 15.69 20.36 -12.11
C HIS A 272 16.52 19.50 -13.08
N ASP A 273 17.86 19.53 -12.94
CA ASP A 273 18.77 18.70 -13.73
C ASP A 273 18.49 17.20 -13.51
N SER A 274 18.21 16.79 -12.27
CA SER A 274 17.86 15.40 -11.92
C SER A 274 16.59 14.93 -12.62
N ILE A 275 15.57 15.80 -12.67
CA ILE A 275 14.31 15.49 -13.35
C ILE A 275 14.58 15.26 -14.84
N ALA A 276 15.36 16.13 -15.49
CA ALA A 276 15.68 16.00 -16.91
C ALA A 276 16.43 14.68 -17.21
N VAL A 277 17.43 14.35 -16.40
CA VAL A 277 18.21 13.11 -16.55
C VAL A 277 17.34 11.87 -16.38
N VAL A 278 16.55 11.81 -15.30
CA VAL A 278 15.70 10.63 -15.03
C VAL A 278 14.59 10.51 -16.07
N ALA A 279 13.98 11.61 -16.51
CA ALA A 279 12.99 11.58 -17.58
C ALA A 279 13.58 10.99 -18.88
N TYR A 280 14.78 11.42 -19.26
CA TYR A 280 15.46 10.95 -20.47
C TYR A 280 15.90 9.48 -20.35
N ASP A 281 16.41 9.07 -19.18
CA ASP A 281 16.73 7.68 -18.86
C ASP A 281 15.51 6.75 -19.01
N ILE A 282 14.37 7.13 -18.41
CA ILE A 282 13.12 6.37 -18.53
C ILE A 282 12.67 6.30 -20.00
N ALA A 283 12.78 7.40 -20.74
CA ALA A 283 12.38 7.48 -22.14
C ALA A 283 13.16 6.47 -23.00
N ILE A 284 14.48 6.41 -22.86
CA ILE A 284 15.33 5.45 -23.57
C ILE A 284 14.98 4.03 -23.18
N ARG A 285 14.94 3.72 -21.87
CA ARG A 285 14.72 2.36 -21.38
C ARG A 285 13.34 1.78 -21.74
N ASN A 286 12.37 2.64 -22.06
CA ASN A 286 11.01 2.25 -22.40
C ASN A 286 10.62 2.60 -23.84
N ASN A 287 11.61 2.84 -24.72
CA ASN A 287 11.41 3.07 -26.16
C ASN A 287 10.38 4.17 -26.47
N TRP A 288 10.49 5.32 -25.82
CA TRP A 288 9.66 6.47 -26.15
C TRP A 288 10.07 7.05 -27.52
N PRO A 289 9.17 7.76 -28.23
CA PRO A 289 9.46 8.29 -29.56
C PRO A 289 10.50 9.42 -29.50
N MET A 290 11.77 9.07 -29.63
CA MET A 290 12.92 9.97 -29.45
C MET A 290 13.06 11.02 -30.56
N ASP A 291 12.44 10.78 -31.72
CA ASP A 291 12.32 11.70 -32.85
C ASP A 291 11.29 12.82 -32.60
N THR A 292 10.49 12.70 -31.54
CA THR A 292 9.50 13.71 -31.14
C THR A 292 9.91 14.46 -29.88
N LYS A 293 9.28 15.61 -29.64
CA LYS A 293 9.39 16.33 -28.36
C LYS A 293 8.52 15.68 -27.28
N TRP A 294 8.76 14.41 -26.98
CA TRP A 294 7.96 13.63 -26.02
C TRP A 294 7.86 14.31 -24.64
N TRP A 295 8.85 15.12 -24.24
CA TRP A 295 8.85 15.90 -22.99
C TRP A 295 7.81 17.02 -22.96
N ARG A 296 7.15 17.32 -24.08
CA ARG A 296 6.00 18.25 -24.17
C ARG A 296 4.68 17.52 -24.45
N THR A 297 4.67 16.20 -24.27
CA THR A 297 3.47 15.35 -24.43
C THR A 297 3.03 14.83 -23.07
N PRO A 298 1.89 14.11 -22.98
CA PRO A 298 1.48 13.52 -21.72
C PRO A 298 2.43 12.47 -21.15
N ARG A 299 3.52 12.09 -21.83
CA ARG A 299 4.57 11.25 -21.24
C ARG A 299 5.31 11.93 -20.08
N PHE A 300 5.24 13.26 -19.96
CA PHE A 300 5.96 13.99 -18.94
C PHE A 300 5.11 15.08 -18.29
N LEU A 301 4.70 14.81 -17.05
CA LEU A 301 3.64 15.54 -16.35
C LEU A 301 4.07 15.96 -14.94
N GLY A 302 3.44 16.99 -14.41
CA GLY A 302 3.30 17.23 -12.99
C GLY A 302 2.00 16.62 -12.46
N HIS A 303 1.91 16.37 -11.15
CA HIS A 303 0.70 15.80 -10.53
C HIS A 303 -0.57 16.66 -10.79
N GLU A 304 -0.41 17.97 -10.75
CA GLU A 304 -1.46 18.96 -11.04
C GLU A 304 -1.94 18.99 -12.49
N ASP A 305 -1.20 18.39 -13.43
CA ASP A 305 -1.70 18.21 -14.80
C ASP A 305 -2.80 17.14 -14.83
N LEU A 306 -2.65 16.08 -14.04
CA LEU A 306 -3.56 14.93 -13.97
C LEU A 306 -4.72 15.14 -13.00
N THR A 307 -4.48 15.81 -11.86
CA THR A 307 -5.49 15.96 -10.80
C THR A 307 -5.55 17.39 -10.23
N PRO A 308 -5.71 18.42 -11.08
CA PRO A 308 -5.76 19.81 -10.63
C PRO A 308 -6.85 20.07 -9.57
N ILE A 309 -7.92 19.28 -9.53
CA ILE A 309 -8.95 19.41 -8.48
C ILE A 309 -8.37 19.20 -7.08
N ASN A 310 -7.43 18.27 -6.94
CA ASN A 310 -6.78 17.90 -5.69
C ASN A 310 -5.48 18.68 -5.46
N ARG A 311 -4.93 19.28 -6.52
CA ARG A 311 -3.64 19.97 -6.52
C ARG A 311 -3.76 21.46 -6.76
N LYS A 312 -4.90 22.07 -6.41
CA LYS A 312 -5.13 23.53 -6.51
C LYS A 312 -4.95 24.26 -5.19
N ASP A 313 -4.49 25.50 -5.30
CA ASP A 313 -4.63 26.56 -4.32
C ASP A 313 -5.21 27.82 -5.04
N PRO A 314 -5.55 28.91 -4.33
CA PRO A 314 -6.10 30.11 -4.97
C PRO A 314 -5.24 30.74 -6.09
N ASN A 315 -3.93 30.44 -6.12
CA ASN A 315 -2.95 30.98 -7.06
C ASN A 315 -2.60 30.02 -8.22
N GLY A 316 -3.14 28.80 -8.23
CA GLY A 316 -2.91 27.82 -9.29
C GLY A 316 -2.64 26.40 -8.76
N GLY A 317 -1.92 25.61 -9.56
CA GLY A 317 -1.42 24.31 -9.15
C GLY A 317 -0.30 24.46 -8.11
N TRP A 318 -0.20 23.52 -7.17
CA TRP A 318 0.87 23.49 -6.17
C TRP A 318 1.82 22.29 -6.26
N ASP A 319 1.49 21.25 -7.04
CA ASP A 319 2.20 19.97 -7.07
C ASP A 319 2.54 19.54 -8.52
N PRO A 320 3.78 19.77 -8.99
CA PRO A 320 4.90 20.43 -8.32
C PRO A 320 4.85 21.97 -8.37
N GLY A 321 3.76 22.57 -8.89
CA GLY A 321 3.55 24.01 -8.94
C GLY A 321 4.07 24.68 -10.21
N GLY A 322 3.94 24.03 -11.37
CA GLY A 322 4.18 24.62 -12.69
C GLY A 322 2.96 25.38 -13.26
N LEU A 323 1.74 24.99 -12.92
CA LEU A 323 0.48 25.59 -13.38
C LEU A 323 0.06 26.80 -12.51
N ARG A 324 0.97 27.76 -12.36
CA ARG A 324 0.74 29.00 -11.61
C ARG A 324 1.53 30.16 -12.21
N VAL A 325 1.10 31.39 -11.95
CA VAL A 325 1.74 32.60 -12.52
C VAL A 325 3.18 32.77 -12.03
N GLN A 326 3.43 32.46 -10.77
CA GLN A 326 4.76 32.42 -10.17
C GLN A 326 5.11 30.96 -9.87
N PRO A 327 5.70 30.23 -10.84
CA PRO A 327 5.92 28.80 -10.71
C PRO A 327 6.85 28.46 -9.54
N TYR A 328 6.63 27.28 -8.96
CA TYR A 328 7.54 26.66 -8.00
C TYR A 328 8.61 25.82 -8.70
N ILE A 329 8.31 25.31 -9.90
CA ILE A 329 9.20 24.53 -10.75
C ILE A 329 9.33 25.14 -12.14
N ASP A 330 10.52 25.08 -12.74
CA ASP A 330 10.81 25.65 -14.05
C ASP A 330 10.79 24.57 -15.15
N TRP A 331 9.61 24.33 -15.74
CA TRP A 331 9.44 23.34 -16.80
C TRP A 331 10.25 23.67 -18.07
N GLU A 332 10.34 24.94 -18.45
CA GLU A 332 11.07 25.33 -19.66
C GLU A 332 12.57 25.10 -19.51
N TYR A 333 13.12 25.37 -18.31
CA TYR A 333 14.49 24.96 -18.01
C TYR A 333 14.67 23.44 -18.13
N ILE A 334 13.79 22.63 -17.53
CA ILE A 334 13.87 21.16 -17.61
C ILE A 334 13.81 20.68 -19.07
N TYR A 335 12.90 21.22 -19.89
CA TYR A 335 12.80 20.88 -21.31
C TYR A 335 14.08 21.22 -22.07
N SER A 336 14.70 22.37 -21.80
CA SER A 336 15.98 22.75 -22.40
C SER A 336 17.10 21.78 -22.02
N GLN A 337 17.07 21.25 -20.80
CA GLN A 337 18.03 20.25 -20.34
C GLN A 337 17.81 18.90 -21.03
N ILE A 338 16.55 18.48 -21.24
CA ILE A 338 16.23 17.29 -22.03
C ILE A 338 16.71 17.45 -23.49
N GLU A 339 16.50 18.62 -24.10
CA GLU A 339 17.00 18.94 -25.45
C GLU A 339 18.55 18.92 -25.51
N LEU A 340 19.20 19.38 -24.45
CA LEU A 340 20.66 19.33 -24.33
C LEU A 340 21.18 17.89 -24.21
N ILE A 341 20.56 17.07 -23.35
CA ILE A 341 20.90 15.64 -23.23
C ILE A 341 20.69 14.94 -24.57
N HIS A 342 19.56 15.21 -25.23
CA HIS A 342 19.24 14.59 -26.52
C HIS A 342 20.27 14.90 -27.60
N SER A 343 20.84 16.10 -27.60
CA SER A 343 21.82 16.54 -28.63
C SER A 343 23.28 16.29 -28.27
N LYS A 344 23.63 16.21 -26.98
CA LYS A 344 25.04 16.16 -26.52
C LYS A 344 25.32 15.06 -25.49
N GLY A 345 24.34 14.19 -25.22
CA GLY A 345 24.43 13.16 -24.19
C GLY A 345 24.30 13.70 -22.77
N VAL A 346 24.18 12.78 -21.81
CA VAL A 346 24.00 13.11 -20.37
C VAL A 346 25.21 13.84 -19.77
N GLY A 347 26.40 13.64 -20.35
CA GLY A 347 27.65 14.30 -19.95
C GLY A 347 27.63 15.82 -20.10
N ALA A 348 26.69 16.36 -20.88
CA ALA A 348 26.47 17.80 -20.99
C ALA A 348 25.90 18.45 -19.71
N ILE A 349 25.31 17.63 -18.83
CA ILE A 349 24.72 18.07 -17.56
C ILE A 349 25.47 17.47 -16.37
N LEU A 350 25.90 16.21 -16.47
CA LEU A 350 26.55 15.49 -15.38
C LEU A 350 28.03 15.29 -15.64
N SER A 351 28.83 15.54 -14.61
CA SER A 351 30.25 15.18 -14.61
C SER A 351 30.45 13.83 -13.91
N SER A 352 31.30 12.98 -14.47
CA SER A 352 31.68 11.67 -13.91
C SER A 352 32.96 11.77 -13.08
N PRO A 353 33.10 11.01 -11.97
CA PRO A 353 32.09 10.16 -11.35
C PRO A 353 31.12 10.94 -10.45
N ILE A 354 29.88 10.48 -10.34
CA ILE A 354 28.91 11.02 -9.38
C ILE A 354 29.26 10.51 -7.99
N ALA A 355 29.57 11.40 -7.05
CA ALA A 355 29.84 11.04 -5.67
C ALA A 355 28.55 11.04 -4.85
N VAL A 356 28.35 10.02 -4.00
CA VAL A 356 27.22 9.95 -3.05
C VAL A 356 27.32 11.09 -2.03
N ALA A 357 26.22 11.81 -1.80
CA ALA A 357 26.17 12.86 -0.77
C ALA A 357 26.59 12.30 0.59
N SER A 358 27.47 13.01 1.31
CA SER A 358 27.96 12.57 2.63
C SER A 358 26.84 12.27 3.63
N GLU A 359 25.77 13.06 3.58
CA GLU A 359 24.58 12.95 4.41
C GLU A 359 23.82 11.65 4.12
N VAL A 360 23.75 11.27 2.84
CA VAL A 360 23.13 10.02 2.38
C VAL A 360 24.03 8.82 2.67
N ALA A 361 25.34 8.96 2.47
CA ALA A 361 26.34 7.93 2.80
C ALA A 361 26.34 7.57 4.29
N GLY A 362 26.16 8.55 5.18
CA GLY A 362 26.02 8.31 6.62
C GLY A 362 24.77 7.50 6.98
N ALA A 363 23.65 7.78 6.30
CA ALA A 363 22.42 7.01 6.46
C ALA A 363 22.56 5.58 5.89
N ILE A 364 23.25 5.41 4.75
CA ILE A 364 23.60 4.08 4.21
C ILE A 364 24.35 3.23 5.24
N LYS A 365 25.30 3.83 5.97
CA LYS A 365 26.10 3.14 6.99
C LYS A 365 25.30 2.81 8.26
N THR A 366 24.53 3.77 8.76
CA THR A 366 23.74 3.63 10.01
C THR A 366 22.45 2.84 9.81
N HIS A 367 21.95 2.78 8.58
CA HIS A 367 20.76 2.05 8.16
C HIS A 367 21.13 1.09 7.02
N SER A 368 22.16 0.26 7.21
CA SER A 368 22.62 -0.72 6.20
C SER A 368 21.56 -1.73 5.77
N ALA A 369 20.43 -1.78 6.49
CA ALA A 369 19.22 -2.48 6.11
C ALA A 369 18.41 -1.76 5.00
N LEU A 370 18.69 -0.50 4.66
CA LEU A 370 17.93 0.35 3.74
C LEU A 370 18.59 0.61 2.39
N PHE A 371 19.87 0.29 2.17
CA PHE A 371 20.55 0.46 0.86
C PHE A 371 21.31 -0.78 0.38
N GLN A 372 21.24 -1.10 -0.92
CA GLN A 372 22.10 -2.14 -1.48
C GLN A 372 23.54 -1.65 -1.34
N GLY A 373 24.44 -2.52 -0.87
CA GLY A 373 25.82 -2.13 -0.59
C GLY A 373 26.43 -1.45 -1.81
N VAL A 374 27.03 -0.27 -1.64
CA VAL A 374 27.72 0.42 -2.73
C VAL A 374 28.76 -0.53 -3.30
N ALA A 375 28.64 -0.88 -4.58
CA ALA A 375 29.62 -1.72 -5.25
C ALA A 375 30.96 -0.99 -5.21
N THR A 376 31.85 -1.41 -4.32
CA THR A 376 33.23 -0.90 -4.24
C THR A 376 34.13 -1.56 -5.29
N GLY A 377 33.53 -2.22 -6.30
CA GLY A 377 34.25 -2.93 -7.34
C GLY A 377 34.71 -2.00 -8.44
N THR A 378 36.02 -1.87 -8.60
CA THR A 378 36.67 -1.51 -9.87
C THR A 378 36.04 -2.30 -11.03
N PRO A 379 35.84 -1.70 -12.22
CA PRO A 379 35.21 -2.39 -13.35
C PRO A 379 36.04 -3.61 -13.75
N SER A 380 35.51 -4.81 -13.52
CA SER A 380 36.11 -6.03 -14.06
C SER A 380 35.64 -6.21 -15.50
N THR A 381 36.61 -6.25 -16.42
CA THR A 381 36.43 -6.52 -17.84
C THR A 381 35.63 -7.83 -18.05
N PRO A 382 34.62 -7.87 -18.96
CA PRO A 382 33.87 -9.10 -19.20
C PRO A 382 34.75 -10.13 -19.93
N PRO A 383 34.68 -11.43 -19.56
CA PRO A 383 35.28 -12.48 -20.37
C PRO A 383 34.41 -12.75 -21.61
N ALA A 384 35.07 -13.00 -22.74
CA ALA A 384 34.43 -13.28 -24.03
C ALA A 384 33.57 -14.57 -23.99
N PRO A 385 32.44 -14.64 -24.74
CA PRO A 385 31.60 -15.83 -24.77
C PRO A 385 32.04 -16.78 -25.90
N ASP A 386 32.42 -18.01 -25.55
CA ASP A 386 32.59 -19.12 -26.50
C ASP A 386 31.86 -20.37 -25.96
N VAL A 387 30.54 -20.50 -26.18
CA VAL A 387 29.81 -21.79 -26.32
C VAL A 387 28.52 -21.54 -27.15
N PRO A 388 28.19 -22.38 -28.16
CA PRO A 388 27.04 -22.17 -29.05
C PRO A 388 25.70 -22.66 -28.46
N PRO A 389 24.55 -22.19 -29.00
CA PRO A 389 23.23 -22.41 -28.40
C PRO A 389 22.59 -23.72 -28.88
N ASN A 390 21.90 -24.43 -27.99
CA ASN A 390 20.93 -25.46 -28.38
C ASN A 390 19.69 -25.46 -27.46
N ALA A 391 18.53 -25.29 -28.11
CA ALA A 391 17.13 -25.42 -27.69
C ALA A 391 16.56 -24.44 -26.63
N PRO A 392 15.43 -23.75 -26.93
CA PRO A 392 14.76 -22.87 -25.97
C PRO A 392 14.05 -23.70 -24.89
N LEU A 393 14.44 -23.49 -23.63
CA LEU A 393 13.66 -23.92 -22.47
C LEU A 393 12.39 -23.04 -22.38
N PRO A 394 11.21 -23.62 -22.04
CA PRO A 394 9.98 -22.87 -21.91
C PRO A 394 10.07 -21.87 -20.75
N VAL A 395 9.40 -20.74 -20.94
CA VAL A 395 9.34 -19.54 -20.07
C VAL A 395 9.16 -19.92 -18.58
N PRO A 396 10.03 -19.44 -17.66
CA PRO A 396 9.92 -19.78 -16.25
C PRO A 396 8.72 -19.10 -15.59
N GLN A 397 8.13 -19.79 -14.62
CA GLN A 397 7.11 -19.27 -13.71
C GLN A 397 7.72 -18.07 -12.95
N THR A 398 7.19 -16.86 -13.13
CA THR A 398 7.87 -15.60 -12.79
C THR A 398 7.79 -15.16 -11.32
N SER A 399 7.34 -16.03 -10.41
CA SER A 399 7.43 -15.78 -8.95
C SER A 399 7.42 -17.09 -8.17
N TRP A 400 8.50 -17.36 -7.44
CA TRP A 400 8.62 -18.53 -6.55
C TRP A 400 8.10 -18.28 -5.13
N GLY A 401 7.56 -17.09 -4.84
CA GLY A 401 7.24 -16.67 -3.48
C GLY A 401 6.29 -17.60 -2.73
N ASP A 402 5.28 -18.13 -3.41
CA ASP A 402 4.32 -19.08 -2.82
C ASP A 402 4.95 -20.44 -2.55
N ALA A 403 5.83 -20.87 -3.45
CA ALA A 403 6.59 -22.09 -3.30
C ALA A 403 7.59 -21.99 -2.13
N VAL A 404 8.26 -20.84 -1.98
CA VAL A 404 9.16 -20.56 -0.85
C VAL A 404 8.41 -20.62 0.49
N ARG A 405 7.26 -19.94 0.61
CA ARG A 405 6.45 -19.99 1.85
C ARG A 405 5.96 -21.40 2.16
N SER A 406 5.48 -22.10 1.14
CA SER A 406 5.02 -23.48 1.26
C SER A 406 6.16 -24.42 1.65
N ASN A 407 7.35 -24.23 1.10
CA ASN A 407 8.53 -25.03 1.44
C ASN A 407 8.98 -24.82 2.89
N ARG A 408 8.92 -23.61 3.43
CA ARG A 408 9.17 -23.40 4.87
C ARG A 408 8.15 -24.15 5.72
N TYR A 409 6.86 -23.98 5.42
CA TYR A 409 5.78 -24.66 6.14
C TYR A 409 5.90 -26.19 6.09
N TYR A 410 6.07 -26.76 4.89
CA TYR A 410 6.17 -28.21 4.71
C TYR A 410 7.52 -28.76 5.19
N GLY A 411 8.58 -27.97 5.17
CA GLY A 411 9.89 -28.34 5.71
C GLY A 411 9.80 -28.72 7.18
N ASP A 412 9.10 -27.89 7.96
CA ASP A 412 8.88 -28.15 9.38
C ASP A 412 7.81 -29.22 9.60
N LYS A 413 6.67 -29.13 8.90
CA LYS A 413 5.54 -30.06 9.07
C LYS A 413 5.88 -31.51 8.71
N LEU A 414 6.66 -31.71 7.65
CA LEU A 414 7.06 -33.04 7.17
C LEU A 414 8.43 -33.46 7.71
N GLY A 415 9.11 -32.55 8.42
CA GLY A 415 10.43 -32.78 8.99
C GLY A 415 11.51 -33.01 7.93
N TRP A 416 11.37 -32.49 6.72
CA TRP A 416 12.42 -32.59 5.71
C TRP A 416 13.48 -31.50 5.84
N SER A 417 13.21 -30.41 6.58
CA SER A 417 14.15 -29.30 6.79
C SER A 417 15.48 -29.72 7.42
N LYS A 418 15.49 -30.81 8.22
CA LYS A 418 16.72 -31.44 8.76
C LYS A 418 17.65 -32.04 7.69
N TYR A 419 17.16 -32.23 6.47
CA TYR A 419 17.91 -32.75 5.32
C TYR A 419 18.19 -31.66 4.27
N SER A 420 18.06 -30.39 4.63
CA SER A 420 18.18 -29.24 3.71
C SER A 420 19.47 -29.25 2.90
N TYR A 421 20.61 -29.62 3.49
CA TYR A 421 21.88 -29.74 2.77
C TYR A 421 21.86 -30.87 1.73
N GLN A 422 21.39 -32.06 2.11
CA GLN A 422 21.31 -33.20 1.19
C GLN A 422 20.29 -32.94 0.06
N ILE A 423 19.20 -32.24 0.35
CA ILE A 423 18.22 -31.82 -0.65
C ILE A 423 18.82 -30.75 -1.57
N ASN A 424 19.53 -29.76 -1.02
CA ASN A 424 20.22 -28.75 -1.81
C ASN A 424 21.21 -29.39 -2.79
N ASP A 425 22.09 -30.26 -2.30
CA ASP A 425 23.09 -30.94 -3.12
C ASP A 425 22.45 -31.82 -4.20
N PHE A 426 21.35 -32.47 -3.86
CA PHE A 426 20.56 -33.26 -4.80
C PHE A 426 19.91 -32.43 -5.91
N LEU A 427 19.51 -31.18 -5.60
CA LEU A 427 18.82 -30.29 -6.52
C LEU A 427 19.76 -29.42 -7.39
N LEU A 428 21.02 -29.24 -6.98
CA LEU A 428 22.01 -28.42 -7.70
C LEU A 428 22.12 -28.70 -9.22
N PRO A 429 22.18 -29.98 -9.68
CA PRO A 429 22.26 -30.28 -11.11
C PRO A 429 21.09 -29.76 -11.95
N TYR A 430 19.91 -29.56 -11.33
CA TYR A 430 18.68 -29.18 -12.01
C TYR A 430 18.62 -27.70 -12.37
N VAL A 431 19.52 -26.89 -11.81
CA VAL A 431 19.66 -25.45 -12.11
C VAL A 431 21.05 -25.11 -12.66
N GLY A 432 21.82 -26.12 -13.07
CA GLY A 432 23.15 -25.93 -13.65
C GLY A 432 24.20 -25.40 -12.68
N LEU A 433 24.01 -25.60 -11.37
CA LEU A 433 24.92 -25.15 -10.32
C LEU A 433 25.62 -26.33 -9.66
N GLN A 434 26.77 -26.08 -9.04
CA GLN A 434 27.53 -27.08 -8.26
C GLN A 434 28.22 -26.40 -7.08
N ASN A 435 28.38 -27.12 -5.96
CA ASN A 435 29.11 -26.66 -4.76
C ASN A 435 28.65 -25.31 -4.19
N VAL A 436 27.36 -24.99 -4.28
CA VAL A 436 26.78 -23.74 -3.75
C VAL A 436 25.50 -24.02 -2.95
N SER A 437 25.19 -23.15 -2.00
CA SER A 437 23.86 -23.15 -1.36
C SER A 437 22.90 -22.37 -2.24
N LEU A 438 21.77 -22.97 -2.59
CA LEU A 438 20.71 -22.30 -3.32
C LEU A 438 20.03 -21.26 -2.40
N SER A 439 19.78 -20.06 -2.92
CA SER A 439 18.79 -19.16 -2.33
C SER A 439 17.41 -19.81 -2.38
N GLU A 440 16.47 -19.44 -1.51
CA GLU A 440 15.16 -20.09 -1.43
C GLU A 440 14.36 -20.07 -2.75
N GLU A 441 14.46 -19.00 -3.54
CA GLU A 441 13.83 -18.94 -4.87
C GLU A 441 14.47 -19.92 -5.85
N LYS A 442 15.81 -19.94 -5.92
CA LYS A 442 16.56 -20.95 -6.70
C LYS A 442 16.33 -22.37 -6.22
N PHE A 443 16.07 -22.57 -4.93
CA PHE A 443 15.70 -23.85 -4.37
C PHE A 443 14.31 -24.28 -4.87
N ALA A 444 13.30 -23.41 -4.80
CA ALA A 444 11.97 -23.68 -5.34
C ALA A 444 11.99 -23.92 -6.86
N GLU A 445 12.78 -23.14 -7.61
CA GLU A 445 13.03 -23.35 -9.03
C GLU A 445 13.64 -24.73 -9.30
N ALA A 446 14.64 -25.14 -8.53
CA ALA A 446 15.26 -26.44 -8.67
C ALA A 446 14.28 -27.58 -8.36
N VAL A 447 13.41 -27.41 -7.34
CA VAL A 447 12.33 -28.36 -7.03
C VAL A 447 11.36 -28.49 -8.22
N TYR A 448 10.99 -27.38 -8.86
CA TYR A 448 10.11 -27.38 -10.03
C TYR A 448 10.72 -28.17 -11.19
N TYR A 449 11.98 -27.90 -11.54
CA TYR A 449 12.65 -28.63 -12.62
C TYR A 449 12.82 -30.11 -12.29
N TRP A 450 13.06 -30.43 -11.02
CA TRP A 450 13.10 -31.80 -10.55
C TRP A 450 11.73 -32.50 -10.67
N GLN A 451 10.63 -31.87 -10.23
CA GLN A 451 9.26 -32.40 -10.34
C GLN A 451 8.92 -32.68 -11.81
N LYS A 452 9.24 -31.74 -12.70
CA LYS A 452 9.03 -31.87 -14.14
C LYS A 452 9.81 -33.04 -14.72
N GLN A 453 11.08 -33.20 -14.36
CA GLN A 453 11.90 -34.33 -14.83
C GLN A 453 11.41 -35.68 -14.28
N LYS A 454 10.81 -35.71 -13.09
CA LYS A 454 10.23 -36.92 -12.49
C LYS A 454 8.83 -37.26 -13.01
N GLY A 455 8.30 -36.50 -13.96
CA GLY A 455 7.01 -36.80 -14.60
C GLY A 455 5.80 -36.48 -13.73
N PHE A 456 5.93 -35.53 -12.79
CA PHE A 456 4.77 -34.99 -12.09
C PHE A 456 3.82 -34.32 -13.11
N ALA A 457 2.53 -34.27 -12.81
CA ALA A 457 1.60 -33.54 -13.65
C ALA A 457 1.98 -32.05 -13.67
N ALA A 458 1.67 -31.33 -14.75
CA ALA A 458 2.06 -29.93 -14.90
C ALA A 458 1.58 -29.04 -13.74
N LYS A 459 0.40 -29.33 -13.18
CA LYS A 459 -0.16 -28.64 -12.01
C LYS A 459 0.56 -28.94 -10.69
N ASP A 460 1.28 -30.06 -10.63
CA ASP A 460 2.04 -30.52 -9.45
C ASP A 460 3.56 -30.25 -9.62
N CYS A 461 3.94 -29.52 -10.69
CA CYS A 461 5.26 -28.93 -10.87
C CYS A 461 5.16 -27.48 -10.39
N ASP A 462 5.21 -27.28 -9.08
CA ASP A 462 4.92 -26.02 -8.40
C ASP A 462 6.12 -25.48 -7.60
N GLY A 463 7.23 -26.22 -7.57
CA GLY A 463 8.40 -25.89 -6.77
C GLY A 463 8.23 -26.21 -5.28
N ILE A 464 7.19 -26.95 -4.89
CA ILE A 464 6.85 -27.26 -3.49
C ILE A 464 7.21 -28.70 -3.12
N ILE A 465 8.01 -28.86 -2.07
CA ILE A 465 8.27 -30.13 -1.39
C ILE A 465 7.13 -30.44 -0.41
N GLY A 466 5.94 -30.66 -0.95
CA GLY A 466 4.75 -31.12 -0.22
C GLY A 466 4.79 -32.63 0.05
N PRO A 467 3.73 -33.22 0.65
CA PRO A 467 3.72 -34.64 1.04
C PRO A 467 4.06 -35.61 -0.10
N ASN A 468 3.52 -35.35 -1.30
CA ASN A 468 3.75 -36.19 -2.48
C ASN A 468 5.17 -36.04 -3.04
N THR A 469 5.64 -34.81 -3.20
CA THR A 469 7.02 -34.50 -3.62
C THR A 469 8.01 -35.11 -2.64
N TRP A 470 7.80 -34.95 -1.33
CA TRP A 470 8.68 -35.45 -0.30
C TRP A 470 8.76 -36.98 -0.28
N ARG A 471 7.62 -37.67 -0.40
CA ARG A 471 7.57 -39.15 -0.48
C ARG A 471 8.45 -39.70 -1.61
N VAL A 472 8.47 -39.03 -2.77
CA VAL A 472 9.26 -39.46 -3.93
C VAL A 472 10.72 -39.04 -3.78
N MET A 473 10.97 -37.79 -3.36
CA MET A 473 12.31 -37.22 -3.24
C MET A 473 13.15 -37.91 -2.17
N SER A 474 12.57 -38.14 -0.99
CA SER A 474 13.28 -38.75 0.15
C SER A 474 13.82 -40.15 -0.14
N ALA A 475 13.15 -40.94 -0.99
CA ALA A 475 13.62 -42.26 -1.39
C ALA A 475 14.86 -42.23 -2.31
N LEU A 476 15.18 -41.07 -2.90
CA LEU A 476 16.26 -40.88 -3.87
C LEU A 476 17.50 -40.22 -3.26
N ILE A 477 17.40 -39.68 -2.04
CA ILE A 477 18.51 -38.99 -1.37
C ILE A 477 19.21 -39.98 -0.42
N PRO A 478 20.49 -40.31 -0.65
CA PRO A 478 21.24 -41.21 0.23
C PRO A 478 21.24 -40.72 1.69
N GLY A 479 20.93 -41.61 2.63
CA GLY A 479 20.88 -41.29 4.06
C GLY A 479 19.58 -40.65 4.55
N VAL A 480 18.60 -40.43 3.66
CA VAL A 480 17.24 -40.00 4.05
C VAL A 480 16.34 -41.23 4.16
N THR A 481 16.05 -41.68 5.38
CA THR A 481 15.04 -42.73 5.60
C THR A 481 13.67 -42.10 5.72
N ALA A 482 12.84 -42.24 4.67
CA ALA A 482 11.46 -41.78 4.62
C ALA A 482 10.55 -42.66 5.51
N THR A 483 10.72 -42.62 6.83
CA THR A 483 9.63 -43.00 7.73
C THR A 483 8.84 -41.73 8.01
N PRO A 484 7.59 -41.60 7.52
CA PRO A 484 6.75 -40.50 7.94
C PRO A 484 6.60 -40.60 9.46
N PRO A 485 6.86 -39.55 10.24
CA PRO A 485 6.39 -39.54 11.61
C PRO A 485 4.87 -39.67 11.52
N LYS A 486 4.33 -40.78 12.02
CA LYS A 486 2.90 -40.89 12.33
C LYS A 486 2.54 -39.60 13.09
N PRO A 487 1.52 -38.83 12.66
CA PRO A 487 1.19 -37.59 13.32
C PRO A 487 0.94 -37.94 14.79
N THR A 488 1.90 -37.56 15.63
CA THR A 488 1.68 -37.59 17.06
C THR A 488 0.72 -36.43 17.25
N PRO A 489 -0.51 -36.65 17.73
CA PRO A 489 -1.40 -35.55 18.01
C PRO A 489 -0.63 -34.63 18.95
N THR A 490 -0.24 -33.45 18.45
CA THR A 490 0.37 -32.41 19.26
C THR A 490 -0.66 -32.11 20.32
N THR A 491 -0.47 -32.68 21.50
CA THR A 491 -1.49 -32.68 22.51
C THR A 491 -1.73 -31.21 22.86
N PRO A 492 -2.97 -30.70 22.76
CA PRO A 492 -3.31 -29.31 23.11
C PRO A 492 -2.85 -28.90 24.53
N ALA A 493 -2.46 -29.87 25.36
CA ALA A 493 -2.21 -29.74 26.79
C ALA A 493 -0.98 -28.92 27.19
N ASN A 494 0.12 -28.87 26.41
CA ASN A 494 1.37 -28.32 26.99
C ASN A 494 1.38 -26.79 27.09
N TRP A 495 0.92 -26.07 26.07
CA TRP A 495 0.92 -24.61 26.11
C TRP A 495 -0.14 -24.08 27.07
N VAL A 496 -1.29 -24.75 27.20
CA VAL A 496 -2.36 -24.37 28.14
C VAL A 496 -1.83 -24.38 29.56
N THR A 497 -1.25 -25.50 30.00
CA THR A 497 -0.62 -25.60 31.33
C THR A 497 0.50 -24.57 31.53
N THR A 498 1.23 -24.23 30.46
CA THR A 498 2.29 -23.21 30.51
C THR A 498 1.75 -21.79 30.68
N LEU A 499 0.65 -21.44 30.01
CA LEU A 499 0.12 -20.07 29.99
C LEU A 499 -0.90 -19.81 31.10
N THR A 500 -1.62 -20.83 31.59
CA THR A 500 -2.63 -20.67 32.64
C THR A 500 -2.12 -19.88 33.86
N PRO A 501 -0.94 -20.15 34.44
CA PRO A 501 -0.45 -19.36 35.59
C PRO A 501 -0.23 -17.88 35.27
N LEU A 502 0.24 -17.56 34.05
CA LEU A 502 0.42 -16.17 33.60
C LEU A 502 -0.93 -15.50 33.36
N LEU A 503 -1.88 -16.20 32.74
CA LEU A 503 -3.23 -15.71 32.54
C LEU A 503 -3.92 -15.45 33.87
N GLU A 504 -3.88 -16.38 34.83
CA GLU A 504 -4.43 -16.19 36.18
C GLU A 504 -3.82 -15.00 36.91
N LYS A 505 -2.52 -14.76 36.72
CA LYS A 505 -1.82 -13.61 37.31
C LYS A 505 -2.35 -12.26 36.81
N TYR A 506 -2.79 -12.17 35.55
CA TYR A 506 -3.11 -10.88 34.90
C TYR A 506 -4.58 -10.68 34.55
N ARG A 507 -5.37 -11.75 34.38
CA ARG A 507 -6.71 -11.69 33.78
C ARG A 507 -7.76 -10.94 34.60
N GLY A 508 -7.55 -10.80 35.91
CA GLY A 508 -8.56 -10.27 36.81
C GLY A 508 -9.85 -11.11 36.74
N ASP A 509 -10.95 -10.45 36.38
CA ASP A 509 -12.29 -11.02 36.25
C ASP A 509 -12.61 -11.55 34.84
N ILE A 510 -11.69 -11.46 33.88
CA ILE A 510 -11.90 -12.03 32.54
C ILE A 510 -11.92 -13.57 32.64
N PRO A 511 -12.94 -14.27 32.09
CA PRO A 511 -13.01 -15.72 32.15
C PRO A 511 -11.80 -16.40 31.51
N LEU A 512 -11.19 -17.35 32.22
CA LEU A 512 -10.01 -18.07 31.74
C LEU A 512 -10.29 -18.81 30.42
N TYR A 513 -11.45 -19.46 30.30
CA TYR A 513 -11.81 -20.21 29.10
C TYR A 513 -11.89 -19.31 27.86
N PHE A 514 -12.37 -18.08 28.02
CA PHE A 514 -12.45 -17.09 26.94
C PHE A 514 -11.06 -16.72 26.43
N LEU A 515 -10.11 -16.47 27.34
CA LEU A 515 -8.72 -16.15 26.98
C LEU A 515 -8.00 -17.33 26.33
N LEU A 516 -8.22 -18.55 26.83
CA LEU A 516 -7.64 -19.76 26.25
C LEU A 516 -8.21 -20.06 24.86
N GLY A 517 -9.52 -19.88 24.67
CA GLY A 517 -10.16 -19.96 23.35
C GLY A 517 -9.56 -18.95 22.38
N TRP A 518 -9.39 -17.70 22.82
CA TRP A 518 -8.77 -16.65 22.01
C TRP A 518 -7.36 -17.05 21.56
N ILE A 519 -6.49 -17.43 22.51
CA ILE A 519 -5.11 -17.82 22.19
C ILE A 519 -5.07 -19.04 21.25
N SER A 520 -6.00 -19.98 21.40
CA SER A 520 -6.10 -21.14 20.52
C SER A 520 -6.34 -20.73 19.07
N ILE A 521 -7.30 -19.83 18.84
CA ILE A 521 -7.66 -19.35 17.49
C ILE A 521 -6.57 -18.51 16.88
N GLU A 522 -6.03 -17.56 17.63
CA GLU A 522 -5.13 -16.55 17.06
C GLU A 522 -3.71 -17.08 16.84
N SER A 523 -3.19 -17.90 17.77
CA SER A 523 -1.79 -18.31 17.73
C SER A 523 -1.56 -19.81 17.90
N GLY A 524 -2.58 -20.55 18.36
CA GLY A 524 -2.43 -21.93 18.80
C GLY A 524 -1.44 -22.07 19.97
N GLY A 525 -1.28 -21.03 20.79
CA GLY A 525 -0.33 -21.00 21.90
C GLY A 525 1.13 -20.74 21.49
N ARG A 526 1.38 -20.23 20.28
CA ARG A 526 2.72 -19.94 19.75
C ARG A 526 2.99 -18.45 19.69
N ILE A 527 3.93 -17.97 20.48
CA ILE A 527 4.20 -16.53 20.59
C ILE A 527 4.90 -15.96 19.35
N GLU A 528 5.66 -16.80 18.65
CA GLU A 528 6.48 -16.46 17.50
C GLU A 528 5.68 -16.32 16.20
N VAL A 529 4.40 -16.71 16.20
CA VAL A 529 3.52 -16.56 15.04
C VAL A 529 3.25 -15.08 14.81
N THR A 530 3.43 -14.66 13.56
CA THR A 530 3.11 -13.32 13.11
C THR A 530 2.34 -13.40 11.80
N THR A 531 1.28 -12.60 11.65
CA THR A 531 0.56 -12.50 10.37
C THR A 531 1.26 -11.56 9.39
N HIS A 532 0.74 -11.49 8.17
CA HIS A 532 1.19 -10.54 7.16
C HIS A 532 0.86 -9.08 7.52
N LEU A 533 -0.07 -8.85 8.45
CA LEU A 533 -0.44 -7.53 9.00
C LEU A 533 0.46 -7.11 10.18
N ASP A 534 1.55 -7.84 10.41
CA ASP A 534 2.42 -7.63 11.58
C ASP A 534 1.67 -7.83 12.90
N GLU A 535 0.62 -8.65 12.93
CA GLU A 535 -0.02 -9.02 14.20
C GLU A 535 0.90 -9.96 14.98
N ARG A 536 0.97 -9.77 16.31
CA ARG A 536 2.01 -10.42 17.12
C ARG A 536 1.49 -10.97 18.43
N GLY A 537 2.16 -12.00 18.89
CA GLY A 537 1.98 -12.57 20.22
C GLY A 537 0.75 -13.47 20.33
N TYR A 538 0.44 -13.90 21.56
CA TYR A 538 -0.59 -14.91 21.78
C TYR A 538 -1.99 -14.50 21.32
N PHE A 539 -2.27 -13.19 21.31
CA PHE A 539 -3.56 -12.60 20.95
C PHE A 539 -3.56 -11.98 19.55
N GLN A 540 -2.47 -12.11 18.78
CA GLN A 540 -2.27 -11.50 17.45
C GLN A 540 -2.67 -10.01 17.45
N ILE A 541 -2.05 -9.22 18.33
CA ILE A 541 -2.34 -7.79 18.46
C ILE A 541 -1.75 -7.06 17.24
N HIS A 542 -2.54 -6.21 16.58
CA HIS A 542 -2.10 -5.41 15.43
C HIS A 542 -1.23 -4.19 15.86
N PRO A 543 -0.34 -3.65 15.00
CA PRO A 543 0.44 -2.45 15.31
C PRO A 543 -0.40 -1.23 15.74
N ASP A 544 -1.56 -1.01 15.10
CA ASP A 544 -2.45 0.09 15.45
C ASP A 544 -3.14 -0.11 16.80
N GLU A 545 -3.49 -1.35 17.14
CA GLU A 545 -3.98 -1.68 18.49
C GLU A 545 -2.90 -1.46 19.52
N SER A 546 -1.66 -1.85 19.23
CA SER A 546 -0.52 -1.58 20.10
C SER A 546 -0.31 -0.09 20.33
N LYS A 547 -0.46 0.73 19.29
CA LYS A 547 -0.38 2.19 19.39
C LYS A 547 -1.53 2.75 20.24
N MET A 548 -2.76 2.32 19.98
CA MET A 548 -3.96 2.72 20.72
C MET A 548 -3.85 2.36 22.21
N LEU A 549 -3.38 1.15 22.50
CA LEU A 549 -3.22 0.62 23.86
C LEU A 549 -1.93 1.10 24.53
N LYS A 550 -1.09 1.87 23.83
CA LYS A 550 0.22 2.36 24.30
C LYS A 550 1.17 1.21 24.69
N ILE A 551 1.12 0.10 23.96
CA ILE A 551 2.10 -0.99 24.03
C ILE A 551 3.36 -0.51 23.32
N VAL A 552 4.34 -0.05 24.11
CA VAL A 552 5.53 0.70 23.63
C VAL A 552 6.52 -0.11 22.78
N ASP A 553 6.48 -1.44 22.85
CA ASP A 553 7.38 -2.33 22.10
C ASP A 553 6.59 -3.45 21.43
N HIS A 554 6.01 -3.12 20.28
CA HIS A 554 5.18 -4.06 19.51
C HIS A 554 5.92 -5.36 19.13
N LYS A 555 7.22 -5.29 18.83
CA LYS A 555 8.00 -6.49 18.44
C LYS A 555 8.23 -7.45 19.60
N ARG A 556 8.33 -6.92 20.83
CA ARG A 556 8.49 -7.73 22.04
C ARG A 556 7.31 -8.67 22.29
N LEU A 557 6.12 -8.38 21.75
CA LEU A 557 4.96 -9.28 21.79
C LEU A 557 5.24 -10.69 21.22
N SER A 558 6.19 -10.82 20.28
CA SER A 558 6.56 -12.10 19.65
C SER A 558 7.66 -12.88 20.39
N THR A 559 8.25 -12.31 21.44
CA THR A 559 9.46 -12.89 22.07
C THR A 559 9.36 -13.01 23.58
N ASP A 560 8.57 -12.14 24.22
CA ASP A 560 8.39 -12.11 25.67
C ASP A 560 6.97 -12.55 26.04
N ARG A 561 6.86 -13.73 26.66
CA ARG A 561 5.58 -14.35 27.01
C ARG A 561 4.76 -13.51 27.97
N GLU A 562 5.39 -12.96 29.01
CA GLU A 562 4.68 -12.18 30.02
C GLU A 562 4.21 -10.86 29.44
N PHE A 563 5.05 -10.19 28.64
CA PHE A 563 4.69 -8.97 27.93
C PHE A 563 3.54 -9.20 26.93
N SER A 564 3.58 -10.31 26.18
CA SER A 564 2.54 -10.71 25.24
C SER A 564 1.19 -10.94 25.92
N ILE A 565 1.19 -11.64 27.07
CA ILE A 565 -0.01 -11.84 27.89
C ILE A 565 -0.54 -10.51 28.42
N GLN A 566 0.31 -9.64 28.97
CA GLN A 566 -0.12 -8.33 29.46
C GLN A 566 -0.75 -7.47 28.36
N GLY A 567 -0.15 -7.45 27.16
CA GLY A 567 -0.71 -6.76 26.00
C GLY A 567 -2.08 -7.31 25.60
N GLY A 568 -2.23 -8.63 25.57
CA GLY A 568 -3.51 -9.28 25.25
C GLY A 568 -4.61 -8.97 26.27
N ILE A 569 -4.26 -9.02 27.56
CA ILE A 569 -5.19 -8.62 28.63
C ILE A 569 -5.59 -7.14 28.51
N GLN A 570 -4.67 -6.25 28.13
CA GLN A 570 -5.01 -4.84 27.88
C GLN A 570 -5.99 -4.69 26.71
N LEU A 571 -5.79 -5.44 25.61
CA LEU A 571 -6.71 -5.45 24.48
C LEU A 571 -8.11 -5.91 24.90
N VAL A 572 -8.23 -7.04 25.59
CA VAL A 572 -9.53 -7.55 26.06
C VAL A 572 -10.20 -6.56 27.03
N ASN A 573 -9.44 -5.91 27.92
CA ASN A 573 -9.97 -4.87 28.80
C ASN A 573 -10.45 -3.61 28.05
N TYR A 574 -9.82 -3.27 26.91
CA TYR A 574 -10.31 -2.20 26.06
C TYR A 574 -11.64 -2.60 25.39
N LEU A 575 -11.69 -3.79 24.78
CA LEU A 575 -12.86 -4.31 24.09
C LEU A 575 -14.07 -4.56 25.02
N ARG A 576 -13.82 -4.95 26.28
CA ARG A 576 -14.90 -5.09 27.26
C ARG A 576 -15.53 -3.74 27.60
N ARG A 577 -14.73 -2.68 27.77
CA ARG A 577 -15.24 -1.33 28.08
C ARG A 577 -16.15 -0.77 26.99
N ILE A 578 -15.78 -0.95 25.72
CA ILE A 578 -16.66 -0.55 24.61
C ILE A 578 -17.93 -1.43 24.56
N SER A 579 -17.82 -2.72 24.89
CA SER A 579 -18.96 -3.64 24.94
C SER A 579 -19.93 -3.35 26.08
N GLU A 580 -19.52 -2.65 27.14
CA GLU A 580 -20.42 -2.21 28.20
C GLU A 580 -21.50 -1.25 27.70
N GLY A 581 -21.19 -0.40 26.73
CA GLY A 581 -22.18 0.48 26.09
C GLY A 581 -23.27 -0.30 25.38
N VAL A 582 -22.90 -1.40 24.72
CA VAL A 582 -23.82 -2.33 24.06
C VAL A 582 -24.68 -3.07 25.06
N ALA A 583 -24.08 -3.61 26.12
CA ALA A 583 -24.79 -4.28 27.21
C ALA A 583 -25.84 -3.36 27.85
N ASN A 584 -25.47 -2.10 28.14
CA ASN A 584 -26.40 -1.11 28.69
C ASN A 584 -27.55 -0.77 27.72
N THR A 585 -27.25 -0.65 26.43
CA THR A 585 -28.24 -0.28 25.41
C THR A 585 -29.25 -1.40 25.17
N LEU A 586 -28.77 -2.65 25.08
CA LEU A 586 -29.61 -3.81 24.82
C LEU A 586 -30.18 -4.46 26.08
N GLY A 587 -29.63 -4.14 27.26
CA GLY A 587 -30.16 -4.55 28.56
C GLY A 587 -29.76 -5.96 29.01
N PHE A 588 -28.58 -6.45 28.62
CA PHE A 588 -28.04 -7.74 29.10
C PHE A 588 -26.90 -7.55 30.12
N GLN A 589 -26.62 -8.57 30.95
CA GLN A 589 -25.67 -8.48 32.08
C GLN A 589 -24.19 -8.49 31.63
N LYS A 590 -23.34 -7.75 32.35
CA LYS A 590 -21.92 -7.44 32.01
C LYS A 590 -20.91 -8.58 32.30
N ASP A 591 -21.40 -9.78 32.53
CA ASP A 591 -20.66 -10.99 32.85
C ASP A 591 -21.29 -12.23 32.20
N SER A 592 -22.42 -12.05 31.52
CA SER A 592 -23.12 -13.11 30.80
C SER A 592 -22.29 -13.70 29.66
N SER A 593 -22.61 -14.93 29.25
CA SER A 593 -22.06 -15.54 28.03
C SER A 593 -22.22 -14.61 26.82
N LEU A 594 -23.41 -14.02 26.64
CA LEU A 594 -23.70 -13.04 25.59
C LEU A 594 -22.73 -11.84 25.61
N TYR A 595 -22.39 -11.33 26.79
CA TYR A 595 -21.44 -10.23 26.91
C TYR A 595 -20.06 -10.60 26.35
N TRP A 596 -19.51 -11.75 26.72
CA TRP A 596 -18.20 -12.18 26.21
C TRP A 596 -18.21 -12.50 24.72
N HIS A 597 -19.32 -12.99 24.17
CA HIS A 597 -19.48 -13.12 22.72
C HIS A 597 -19.42 -11.75 22.02
N VAL A 598 -20.11 -10.73 22.56
CA VAL A 598 -20.06 -9.36 22.02
C VAL A 598 -18.68 -8.73 22.18
N VAL A 599 -17.93 -9.04 23.24
CA VAL A 599 -16.52 -8.61 23.40
C VAL A 599 -15.65 -9.14 22.27
N LYS A 600 -15.74 -10.45 21.96
CA LYS A 600 -15.00 -11.01 20.81
C LYS A 600 -15.50 -10.45 19.49
N LEU A 601 -16.81 -10.23 19.34
CA LEU A 601 -17.37 -9.68 18.11
C LEU A 601 -16.86 -8.26 17.83
N HIS A 602 -16.64 -7.42 18.84
CA HIS A 602 -16.05 -6.09 18.64
C HIS A 602 -14.60 -6.13 18.14
N HIS A 603 -13.83 -7.17 18.48
CA HIS A 603 -12.48 -7.34 17.93
C HIS A 603 -12.53 -7.60 16.43
N TRP A 604 -13.39 -8.52 16.00
CA TRP A 604 -13.49 -8.90 14.60
C TRP A 604 -14.28 -7.87 13.77
N LEU A 605 -15.28 -7.23 14.37
CA LEU A 605 -16.25 -6.36 13.69
C LEU A 605 -16.45 -5.01 14.43
N PRO A 606 -15.42 -4.16 14.56
CA PRO A 606 -15.47 -2.98 15.44
C PRO A 606 -16.60 -1.99 15.11
N LEU A 607 -16.78 -1.59 13.84
CA LEU A 607 -17.92 -0.72 13.45
C LEU A 607 -19.21 -1.50 13.21
N GLY A 608 -19.12 -2.78 12.84
CA GLY A 608 -20.34 -3.53 12.52
C GLY A 608 -21.14 -3.94 13.75
N VAL A 609 -20.53 -4.08 14.94
CA VAL A 609 -21.32 -4.22 16.18
C VAL A 609 -22.23 -3.02 16.39
N LYS A 610 -21.76 -1.79 16.14
CA LYS A 610 -22.60 -0.59 16.21
C LYS A 610 -23.79 -0.68 15.25
N SER A 611 -23.57 -1.15 14.01
CA SER A 611 -24.65 -1.35 13.04
C SER A 611 -25.65 -2.42 13.45
N ILE A 612 -25.19 -3.52 14.05
CA ILE A 612 -26.06 -4.57 14.62
C ILE A 612 -26.93 -3.98 15.73
N VAL A 613 -26.33 -3.27 16.68
CA VAL A 613 -27.04 -2.65 17.82
C VAL A 613 -28.06 -1.63 17.34
N GLN A 614 -27.72 -0.79 16.36
CA GLN A 614 -28.66 0.17 15.78
C GLN A 614 -29.87 -0.52 15.13
N GLU A 615 -29.65 -1.64 14.43
CA GLU A 615 -30.75 -2.41 13.85
C GLU A 615 -31.63 -3.03 14.94
N MET A 616 -31.04 -3.64 15.98
CA MET A 616 -31.76 -4.18 17.13
C MET A 616 -32.61 -3.11 17.82
N VAL A 617 -32.02 -1.94 18.10
CA VAL A 617 -32.74 -0.81 18.71
C VAL A 617 -33.88 -0.33 17.82
N SER A 618 -33.67 -0.24 16.50
CA SER A 618 -34.72 0.19 15.58
C SER A 618 -35.92 -0.75 15.53
N GLN A 619 -35.72 -2.03 15.86
CA GLN A 619 -36.77 -3.04 15.95
C GLN A 619 -37.23 -3.30 17.40
N SER A 620 -36.74 -2.52 18.37
CA SER A 620 -36.99 -2.74 19.80
C SER A 620 -36.62 -4.17 20.26
N PHE A 621 -35.66 -4.81 19.59
CA PHE A 621 -35.21 -6.16 19.91
C PHE A 621 -34.13 -6.12 20.99
N LYS A 622 -34.27 -6.97 22.01
CA LYS A 622 -33.31 -7.13 23.11
C LYS A 622 -32.95 -8.61 23.26
N PRO A 623 -31.75 -9.03 22.85
CA PRO A 623 -31.32 -10.41 22.97
C PRO A 623 -31.11 -10.79 24.43
N THR A 624 -31.57 -11.98 24.82
CA THR A 624 -31.40 -12.54 26.17
C THR A 624 -30.19 -13.46 26.27
N ASN A 625 -29.72 -14.02 25.15
CA ASN A 625 -28.58 -14.93 25.05
C ASN A 625 -27.89 -14.81 23.67
N TRP A 626 -26.80 -15.56 23.46
CA TRP A 626 -26.04 -15.49 22.20
C TRP A 626 -26.85 -16.00 21.02
N THR A 627 -27.62 -17.07 21.19
CA THR A 627 -28.49 -17.63 20.15
C THR A 627 -29.47 -16.59 19.61
N ALA A 628 -30.19 -15.88 20.48
CA ALA A 628 -31.12 -14.82 20.10
C ALA A 628 -30.41 -13.65 19.40
N PHE A 629 -29.19 -13.30 19.84
CA PHE A 629 -28.37 -12.28 19.18
C PHE A 629 -28.00 -12.72 17.76
N ARG A 630 -27.49 -13.94 17.59
CA ARG A 630 -27.09 -14.52 16.31
C ARG A 630 -28.27 -14.64 15.36
N GLU A 631 -29.40 -15.19 15.80
CA GLU A 631 -30.60 -15.36 14.97
C GLU A 631 -31.10 -14.02 14.45
N PHE A 632 -31.07 -12.98 15.28
CA PHE A 632 -31.39 -11.62 14.84
C PHE A 632 -30.44 -11.13 13.75
N VAL A 633 -29.12 -11.35 13.92
CA VAL A 633 -28.10 -10.96 12.93
C VAL A 633 -28.31 -11.71 11.61
N VAL A 634 -28.60 -13.01 11.65
CA VAL A 634 -28.90 -13.82 10.47
C VAL A 634 -30.13 -13.29 9.74
N ALA A 635 -31.23 -13.08 10.47
CA ALA A 635 -32.50 -12.61 9.91
C ALA A 635 -32.42 -11.19 9.33
N ASN A 636 -31.46 -10.37 9.79
CA ASN A 636 -31.32 -8.97 9.38
C ASN A 636 -29.98 -8.68 8.67
N SER A 637 -29.29 -9.72 8.20
CA SER A 637 -27.92 -9.63 7.68
C SER A 637 -27.77 -8.59 6.57
N GLU A 638 -28.69 -8.55 5.61
CA GLU A 638 -28.66 -7.58 4.50
C GLU A 638 -28.84 -6.14 4.97
N LYS A 639 -29.74 -5.87 5.91
CA LYS A 639 -29.92 -4.52 6.48
C LYS A 639 -28.69 -4.09 7.28
N ILE A 640 -28.11 -5.02 8.04
CA ILE A 640 -26.88 -4.79 8.81
C ILE A 640 -25.72 -4.48 7.85
N LYS A 641 -25.54 -5.25 6.77
CA LYS A 641 -24.55 -5.00 5.71
C LYS A 641 -24.74 -3.62 5.08
N GLN A 642 -25.98 -3.23 4.78
CA GLN A 642 -26.28 -1.89 4.26
C GLN A 642 -25.90 -0.78 5.25
N ARG A 643 -26.17 -0.96 6.54
CA ARG A 643 -25.78 0.00 7.58
C ARG A 643 -24.26 0.09 7.74
N ILE A 644 -23.56 -1.05 7.70
CA ILE A 644 -22.10 -1.09 7.70
C ILE A 644 -21.56 -0.28 6.52
N LYS A 645 -22.08 -0.53 5.32
CA LYS A 645 -21.70 0.19 4.10
C LYS A 645 -22.00 1.69 4.17
N ALA A 646 -23.11 2.08 4.77
CA ALA A 646 -23.49 3.49 4.92
C ALA A 646 -22.64 4.22 6.00
N GLY A 647 -22.24 3.51 7.06
CA GLY A 647 -21.41 4.04 8.13
C GLY A 647 -19.90 4.02 7.82
N ASN A 648 -19.49 3.28 6.78
CA ASN A 648 -18.08 3.15 6.41
C ASN A 648 -17.78 3.98 5.15
N ALA A 649 -17.02 5.06 5.33
CA ALA A 649 -16.58 5.92 4.23
C ALA A 649 -15.54 5.25 3.30
N LYS A 650 -15.00 4.09 3.71
CA LYS A 650 -14.09 3.26 2.92
C LYS A 650 -14.85 2.03 2.43
N HIS A 651 -14.61 1.59 1.20
CA HIS A 651 -15.35 0.55 0.47
C HIS A 651 -15.33 -0.87 1.07
N LEU A 652 -14.96 -1.04 2.34
CA LEU A 652 -14.93 -2.30 3.08
C LEU A 652 -16.35 -2.77 3.40
N VAL A 653 -16.73 -3.90 2.80
CA VAL A 653 -18.02 -4.55 3.06
C VAL A 653 -17.83 -5.67 4.08
N TRP A 654 -17.72 -5.33 5.36
CA TRP A 654 -17.67 -6.36 6.41
C TRP A 654 -18.96 -7.21 6.44
N ASP A 655 -18.80 -8.53 6.36
CA ASP A 655 -19.92 -9.46 6.51
C ASP A 655 -20.13 -9.79 7.99
N PRO A 656 -21.27 -9.39 8.61
CA PRO A 656 -21.55 -9.71 10.00
C PRO A 656 -21.54 -11.23 10.27
N MET A 657 -21.83 -12.08 9.28
CA MET A 657 -21.83 -13.53 9.45
C MET A 657 -20.44 -14.12 9.65
N GLN A 658 -19.42 -13.55 9.00
CA GLN A 658 -18.04 -13.97 9.23
C GLN A 658 -17.61 -13.66 10.68
N GLY A 659 -18.06 -12.53 11.23
CA GLY A 659 -17.83 -12.17 12.62
C GLY A 659 -18.51 -13.12 13.60
N ILE A 660 -19.78 -13.48 13.35
CA ILE A 660 -20.48 -14.51 14.14
C ILE A 660 -19.71 -15.83 14.13
N ASN A 661 -19.31 -16.30 12.95
CA ASN A 661 -18.58 -17.57 12.81
C ASN A 661 -17.22 -17.54 13.55
N ASN A 662 -16.51 -16.40 13.53
CA ASN A 662 -15.26 -16.24 14.26
C ASN A 662 -15.46 -16.35 15.78
N VAL A 663 -16.52 -15.73 16.30
CA VAL A 663 -16.88 -15.84 17.72
C VAL A 663 -17.20 -17.28 18.09
N GLU A 664 -18.05 -17.97 17.32
CA GLU A 664 -18.42 -19.36 17.59
C GLU A 664 -17.21 -20.30 17.58
N LYS A 665 -16.28 -20.08 16.64
CA LYS A 665 -15.01 -20.83 16.57
C LYS A 665 -14.22 -20.71 17.87
N LEU A 666 -14.14 -19.51 18.45
CA LEU A 666 -13.45 -19.27 19.73
C LEU A 666 -14.08 -20.07 20.87
N PHE A 667 -15.40 -20.01 21.04
CA PHE A 667 -16.07 -20.70 22.16
C PHE A 667 -16.07 -22.22 21.98
N LYS A 668 -16.18 -22.71 20.73
CA LYS A 668 -15.99 -24.12 20.42
C LYS A 668 -14.59 -24.61 20.81
N GLU A 669 -13.56 -23.85 20.46
CA GLU A 669 -12.18 -24.20 20.84
C GLU A 669 -11.92 -24.07 22.34
N ALA A 670 -12.52 -23.08 23.01
CA ALA A 670 -12.46 -22.97 24.46
C ALA A 670 -13.02 -24.23 25.14
N ASN A 671 -14.19 -24.70 24.72
CA ASN A 671 -14.82 -25.91 25.25
C ASN A 671 -14.01 -27.18 24.96
N ARG A 672 -13.29 -27.21 23.82
CA ARG A 672 -12.42 -28.34 23.46
C ARG A 672 -11.17 -28.42 24.36
N ILE A 673 -10.66 -27.28 24.82
CA ILE A 673 -9.34 -27.18 25.46
C ILE A 673 -9.45 -27.10 27.00
N VAL A 674 -10.54 -26.56 27.51
CA VAL A 674 -10.75 -26.41 28.95
C VAL A 674 -11.48 -27.66 29.49
N PRO A 675 -10.95 -28.37 30.51
CA PRO A 675 -11.64 -29.49 31.12
C PRO A 675 -13.02 -29.07 31.64
N GLN A 676 -14.04 -29.91 31.43
CA GLN A 676 -15.44 -29.60 31.82
C GLN A 676 -15.62 -29.21 33.30
N SER A 677 -14.71 -29.62 34.18
CA SER A 677 -14.72 -29.23 35.60
C SER A 677 -14.47 -27.74 35.85
N VAL A 678 -14.00 -26.99 34.83
CA VAL A 678 -13.75 -25.53 34.89
C VAL A 678 -14.85 -24.73 34.16
N THR A 679 -15.69 -25.37 33.34
CA THR A 679 -16.72 -24.70 32.52
C THR A 679 -18.13 -24.69 33.15
N ASN A 680 -18.36 -25.45 34.21
CA ASN A 680 -19.68 -25.69 34.81
C ASN A 680 -20.37 -24.49 35.52
N GLU A 681 -19.79 -23.29 35.48
CA GLU A 681 -20.41 -22.10 36.10
C GLU A 681 -21.15 -21.16 35.11
N VAL A 682 -20.97 -21.27 33.77
CA VAL A 682 -21.46 -20.21 32.86
C VAL A 682 -22.10 -20.67 31.53
N LEU A 683 -21.88 -21.92 31.08
CA LEU A 683 -22.47 -22.40 29.83
C LEU A 683 -23.52 -23.47 30.13
N SER A 684 -24.81 -23.11 30.08
CA SER A 684 -25.90 -24.09 30.16
C SER A 684 -25.95 -24.90 28.86
N ASP A 685 -26.10 -26.22 28.99
CA ASP A 685 -26.06 -27.20 27.89
C ASP A 685 -27.06 -26.95 26.73
N ASP A 686 -28.06 -26.09 26.92
CA ASP A 686 -29.09 -25.76 25.90
C ASP A 686 -28.57 -24.93 24.70
N GLU A 687 -27.32 -24.43 24.70
CA GLU A 687 -26.78 -23.58 23.60
C GLU A 687 -26.01 -24.35 22.51
N LEU A 688 -25.83 -25.68 22.60
CA LEU A 688 -24.90 -26.44 21.74
C LEU A 688 -25.48 -27.72 21.09
N GLU A 689 -26.78 -27.81 20.82
CA GLU A 689 -27.31 -28.94 20.05
C GLU A 689 -26.80 -28.97 18.58
N ASP A 690 -26.45 -30.18 18.14
CA ASP A 690 -25.69 -30.56 16.94
C ASP A 690 -26.12 -29.87 15.63
N PHE A 691 -25.19 -29.16 15.01
CA PHE A 691 -25.28 -28.77 13.60
C PHE A 691 -24.10 -29.36 12.80
N ASP A 692 -24.42 -30.28 11.89
CA ASP A 692 -23.48 -30.97 11.01
C ASP A 692 -22.94 -30.03 9.93
N PHE A 693 -21.69 -29.62 10.07
CA PHE A 693 -20.96 -28.85 9.06
C PHE A 693 -20.19 -29.81 8.14
N SER A 694 -20.70 -30.03 6.93
CA SER A 694 -19.96 -30.79 5.92
C SER A 694 -18.71 -30.02 5.46
N SER A 695 -17.60 -30.73 5.35
CA SER A 695 -16.24 -30.19 5.23
C SER A 695 -15.84 -29.63 3.86
N GLU A 696 -16.76 -29.56 2.88
CA GLU A 696 -16.43 -29.23 1.48
C GLU A 696 -16.51 -27.73 1.14
N THR A 697 -17.23 -26.91 1.91
CA THR A 697 -17.26 -25.43 1.74
C THR A 697 -16.17 -24.70 2.53
N TYR A 698 -15.36 -25.44 3.30
CA TYR A 698 -14.47 -24.88 4.32
C TYR A 698 -13.06 -24.49 3.82
N TYR A 699 -12.61 -25.02 2.67
CA TYR A 699 -11.27 -24.70 2.14
C TYR A 699 -11.23 -23.49 1.18
N GLU A 700 -12.39 -23.04 0.68
CA GLU A 700 -12.46 -21.80 -0.13
C GLU A 700 -12.48 -20.53 0.73
N THR A 701 -12.76 -20.64 2.04
CA THR A 701 -12.94 -19.49 2.95
C THR A 701 -11.63 -18.97 3.58
N ASP A 702 -10.63 -19.83 3.84
CA ASP A 702 -9.29 -19.37 4.29
C ASP A 702 -8.59 -18.53 3.21
N LYS A 703 -8.89 -18.77 1.92
CA LYS A 703 -8.35 -18.00 0.80
C LYS A 703 -9.00 -16.62 0.65
N ALA A 704 -10.25 -16.47 1.10
CA ALA A 704 -10.97 -15.19 1.12
C ALA A 704 -10.59 -14.31 2.33
N MET A 705 -10.16 -14.90 3.46
CA MET A 705 -9.65 -14.13 4.62
C MET A 705 -8.35 -13.38 4.31
N ASP A 706 -7.39 -14.04 3.63
CA ASP A 706 -6.11 -13.42 3.26
C ASP A 706 -6.28 -12.27 2.24
N GLU A 707 -7.32 -12.29 1.40
CA GLU A 707 -7.64 -11.19 0.48
C GLU A 707 -8.42 -10.04 1.16
N PHE A 708 -9.23 -10.34 2.19
CA PHE A 708 -10.20 -9.40 2.78
C PHE A 708 -9.64 -8.57 3.95
N GLU A 709 -8.70 -9.09 4.73
CA GLU A 709 -8.10 -8.37 5.87
C GLU A 709 -7.06 -7.30 5.45
N SER A 710 -6.67 -7.29 4.17
CA SER A 710 -5.68 -6.36 3.59
C SER A 710 -6.13 -4.89 3.43
N GLU A 711 -7.40 -4.59 3.70
CA GLU A 711 -7.97 -3.23 3.57
C GLU A 711 -8.51 -2.62 4.88
N SER A 712 -8.62 -3.36 5.98
CA SER A 712 -9.24 -2.86 7.22
C SER A 712 -8.25 -2.24 8.21
N TYR A 713 -8.74 -1.29 9.01
CA TYR A 713 -8.08 -0.56 10.11
C TYR A 713 -7.49 0.81 9.78
N TYR A 714 -8.33 1.85 9.92
CA TYR A 714 -7.92 3.20 10.31
C TYR A 714 -8.97 3.75 11.27
N TYR A 715 -8.70 3.73 12.57
CA TYR A 715 -9.48 4.45 13.56
C TYR A 715 -8.69 5.71 13.96
N GLN A 716 -9.21 6.90 13.63
CA GLN A 716 -8.80 8.13 14.28
C GLN A 716 -9.65 8.28 15.54
N GLY A 717 -9.00 8.33 16.70
CA GLY A 717 -9.66 8.67 17.95
C GLY A 717 -10.12 10.13 17.89
N GLU A 718 -11.42 10.34 17.77
CA GLU A 718 -12.05 11.56 18.24
C GLU A 718 -12.39 11.35 19.72
N ASP A 719 -12.09 12.38 20.52
CA ASP A 719 -12.28 12.42 21.97
C ASP A 719 -13.72 12.06 22.35
N TYR A 720 -13.84 11.15 23.33
CA TYR A 720 -15.08 10.86 24.08
C TYR A 720 -14.99 11.47 25.47
#